data_AF-A0A1V4QU20-F1
#
_entry.id   AF-A0A1V4QU20-F1
#
_cell.length_a   1.000
_cell.length_b   1.000
_cell.length_c   1.000
_cell.angle_alpha   90.00
_cell.angle_beta   90.00
_cell.angle_gamma   90.00
#
_symmetry.space_group_name_H-M   'P 1'
#
loop_
_entity.id
_entity.type
_entity.pdbx_description
1 polymer ?
#
loop_
_entity_poly.entity_id
_entity_poly.type
_entity_poly.pdbx_seq_one_letter_code
_entity_poly.pdbx_strand_id
1 'polypeptide(L)'
;MPTPPPLFAPPPNPDELSSADAVASLPSEGIALFLQNPKNELLNNLPLTLSPLTESGDSITVRVLTTEELSLPEGLLALVRFNPQRLNPCGVRINEELFPEGRYIRFSLLQARGHTPVAVAAVKGNQMPSFPSGSELFRIHFAREPQPPSRQASKAPIGPSNKVELTMVLSSDRLRLQWAERHMGDYNLDGVVSIADITPLASHFNEAVGLDERKQVIDGNGDGVINIQDLTPLAAQYFTTLSGYDVETAFVAEGSSDEPVFARLPNEVFPDHPTVERSVPNPPTGWPIYYFSFFPDGFGTYYARVVPIGQDLTDRGTASDAASELFLDWPPEPPDSFGIQEQTRNSVTLRWSASSLDSDVTGLNIYQSQDAEATDLSAYTKLNTELIPPTPSSYTVSELAPNQTYYFVVSAVDEAQQESPVEQIMATRLQVDIIDAPPAPPPNFHAADNTYTSVILEWDDPAPEDDDIVGFNVYYTLDEGATTLAEYTKDNDTLIPPGAPHRYIVTDLTPNETYYFVISAQDEIGQDSLEADVLATRLEVEMVIHPVAVITVSQEKVYEDWAVTFSGEDSYSPASVALTTCTWNFGDGSGDFQVAWPGAVQHAFDEPLAAPGYHVTLTVEDDYGATGSTSIDLPVLPLTETRILLVWNTNSANDLEIKNYYASPYTGRGIPEDHILGLPLDADHEAISRDYYNSDIRDPIRTYIDDQPFARDSIYYIVTTKDVPLKVQSNGGSGYLNSYATVDSELCLLYETYDLQQHLDNPYYGHFSSGFPPTGKKGDPAKSQEWKPFQFSRDGVTMNYLVTRLTGWNVDDVKAMIDRSLNPYSGSEFYVILDDANKNYDMMNEPTADDSEDATSVLDRTLGGTHYYSDTDHQGDKITADFLQDPNISDHVIGYCSHGVHSGYPNEYILENLGFGYPNGALFMSYESFNGRTFRGGPYPHPGHGQVADFIAMGGTGGIGNVYEPYSDACGDESIIFAEYLNCDRNLAEALYKGLRRVSWVEVVVGDPLCKVNVTP
;
A
#
# COMPACT_ATOMS: atom_id res chain seq x y z
N MET A 1 10.53 -0.40 -21.41
CA MET A 1 9.25 -1.14 -21.50
C MET A 1 8.50 -0.92 -20.19
N PRO A 2 7.16 -0.79 -20.15
CA PRO A 2 6.46 -0.48 -18.92
C PRO A 2 6.51 -1.67 -17.96
N THR A 3 6.91 -1.39 -16.73
CA THR A 3 7.09 -2.27 -15.56
C THR A 3 5.80 -3.01 -15.16
N PRO A 4 5.88 -4.22 -14.56
CA PRO A 4 4.70 -4.88 -13.98
C PRO A 4 4.31 -4.20 -12.65
N PRO A 5 3.01 -4.07 -12.30
CA PRO A 5 2.59 -3.39 -11.07
C PRO A 5 2.77 -4.25 -9.81
N PRO A 6 2.96 -3.63 -8.63
CA PRO A 6 3.15 -4.32 -7.36
C PRO A 6 1.89 -5.09 -6.92
N LEU A 7 2.10 -6.26 -6.30
CA LEU A 7 1.03 -7.06 -5.69
C LEU A 7 0.75 -6.51 -4.28
N PHE A 8 -0.28 -5.67 -4.22
CA PHE A 8 -0.98 -5.11 -3.04
C PHE A 8 -0.31 -3.91 -2.32
N ALA A 9 -0.72 -2.70 -2.70
CA ALA A 9 -0.58 -1.49 -1.86
C ALA A 9 -1.52 -1.55 -0.63
N PRO A 10 -1.28 -0.87 0.50
CA PRO A 10 -2.30 -0.76 1.56
C PRO A 10 -3.61 -0.16 0.99
N PRO A 11 -4.81 -0.61 1.42
CA PRO A 11 -6.06 -0.06 0.91
C PRO A 11 -6.13 1.45 1.23
N PRO A 12 -6.66 2.29 0.31
CA PRO A 12 -6.81 3.73 0.52
C PRO A 12 -7.64 4.03 1.78
N ASN A 13 -7.33 5.16 2.43
CA ASN A 13 -8.06 5.62 3.60
C ASN A 13 -9.55 5.82 3.22
N PRO A 14 -10.52 5.15 3.90
CA PRO A 14 -11.95 5.26 3.57
C PRO A 14 -12.50 6.69 3.60
N ASP A 15 -11.85 7.59 4.33
CA ASP A 15 -12.23 9.01 4.43
C ASP A 15 -11.83 9.85 3.20
N GLU A 16 -10.97 9.32 2.33
CA GLU A 16 -10.49 9.98 1.11
C GLU A 16 -11.26 9.53 -0.15
N LEU A 17 -12.12 8.50 -0.04
CA LEU A 17 -12.92 7.98 -1.16
C LEU A 17 -14.15 8.86 -1.40
N SER A 18 -14.41 9.31 -2.64
CA SER A 18 -15.60 10.10 -2.97
C SER A 18 -16.77 9.22 -3.44
N SER A 19 -18.00 9.77 -3.51
CA SER A 19 -19.13 9.01 -4.10
C SER A 19 -18.98 8.78 -5.61
N ALA A 20 -18.10 9.55 -6.29
CA ALA A 20 -17.82 9.38 -7.71
C ALA A 20 -16.96 8.13 -8.00
N ASP A 21 -16.26 7.62 -6.98
CA ASP A 21 -15.41 6.42 -7.06
C ASP A 21 -16.18 5.13 -6.71
N ALA A 22 -17.48 5.24 -6.43
CA ALA A 22 -18.33 4.10 -6.06
C ALA A 22 -18.81 3.34 -7.30
N VAL A 23 -18.74 2.01 -7.26
CA VAL A 23 -19.28 1.12 -8.29
C VAL A 23 -20.80 1.18 -8.34
N ALA A 24 -21.43 1.29 -7.17
CA ALA A 24 -22.86 1.45 -7.04
C ALA A 24 -23.16 2.25 -5.78
N SER A 25 -24.16 3.11 -5.84
CA SER A 25 -24.61 3.89 -4.69
C SER A 25 -26.12 3.78 -4.53
N LEU A 26 -26.56 3.94 -3.28
CA LEU A 26 -27.95 4.12 -2.91
C LEU A 26 -28.02 5.46 -2.16
N PRO A 27 -28.07 6.59 -2.89
CA PRO A 27 -27.99 7.92 -2.29
C PRO A 27 -29.07 8.17 -1.24
N SER A 28 -30.27 7.62 -1.45
CA SER A 28 -31.40 7.73 -0.52
C SER A 28 -31.11 7.22 0.90
N GLU A 29 -30.17 6.29 1.05
CA GLU A 29 -29.77 5.71 2.33
C GLU A 29 -28.33 6.08 2.73
N GLY A 30 -27.65 6.90 1.92
CA GLY A 30 -26.26 7.29 2.15
C GLY A 30 -25.28 6.13 2.08
N ILE A 31 -25.59 5.09 1.30
CA ILE A 31 -24.76 3.88 1.15
C ILE A 31 -24.03 3.93 -0.20
N ALA A 32 -22.72 3.66 -0.18
CA ALA A 32 -21.90 3.53 -1.39
C ALA A 32 -21.07 2.23 -1.32
N LEU A 33 -21.04 1.50 -2.43
CA LEU A 33 -20.26 0.27 -2.61
C LEU A 33 -19.08 0.56 -3.53
N PHE A 34 -17.90 0.15 -3.09
CA PHE A 34 -16.65 0.20 -3.82
C PHE A 34 -16.15 -1.24 -4.01
N LEU A 35 -15.59 -1.55 -5.16
CA LEU A 35 -14.92 -2.84 -5.40
C LEU A 35 -13.47 -2.57 -5.78
N GLN A 36 -12.56 -3.40 -5.29
CA GLN A 36 -11.15 -3.35 -5.61
C GLN A 36 -10.69 -4.71 -6.12
N ASN A 37 -9.79 -4.69 -7.11
CA ASN A 37 -9.15 -5.92 -7.61
C ASN A 37 -7.98 -6.35 -6.70
N PRO A 38 -7.29 -7.46 -7.00
CA PRO A 38 -6.12 -7.92 -6.22
C PRO A 38 -4.89 -7.01 -6.33
N LYS A 39 -4.99 -5.86 -6.99
CA LYS A 39 -3.94 -4.83 -7.03
C LYS A 39 -4.34 -3.58 -6.24
N ASN A 40 -5.48 -3.63 -5.53
CA ASN A 40 -6.10 -2.52 -4.81
C ASN A 40 -6.54 -1.34 -5.69
N GLU A 41 -6.71 -1.57 -6.98
CA GLU A 41 -7.29 -0.60 -7.90
C GLU A 41 -8.82 -0.60 -7.74
N LEU A 42 -9.43 0.58 -7.59
CA LEU A 42 -10.88 0.74 -7.59
C LEU A 42 -11.42 0.38 -8.97
N LEU A 43 -12.31 -0.61 -9.00
CA LEU A 43 -13.11 -0.89 -10.17
C LEU A 43 -14.20 0.16 -10.23
N ASN A 44 -14.35 0.81 -11.37
CA ASN A 44 -15.41 1.79 -11.63
C ASN A 44 -16.29 1.28 -12.78
N ASN A 45 -17.54 1.72 -12.87
CA ASN A 45 -18.46 1.41 -13.98
C ASN A 45 -18.81 -0.07 -14.21
N LEU A 46 -18.85 -0.90 -13.16
CA LEU A 46 -19.42 -2.25 -13.29
C LEU A 46 -20.96 -2.15 -13.35
N PRO A 47 -21.65 -3.01 -14.12
CA PRO A 47 -23.11 -3.06 -14.20
C PRO A 47 -23.73 -3.62 -12.91
N LEU A 48 -23.59 -2.89 -11.82
CA LEU A 48 -24.11 -3.19 -10.50
C LEU A 48 -25.03 -2.07 -10.03
N THR A 49 -26.03 -2.45 -9.25
CA THR A 49 -26.92 -1.50 -8.59
C THR A 49 -27.24 -1.95 -7.18
N LEU A 50 -27.48 -0.98 -6.30
CA LEU A 50 -27.96 -1.21 -4.96
C LEU A 50 -29.49 -1.09 -4.94
N SER A 51 -30.16 -2.11 -4.42
CA SER A 51 -31.62 -2.14 -4.33
C SER A 51 -32.10 -2.54 -2.94
N PRO A 52 -33.00 -1.77 -2.29
CA PRO A 52 -33.59 -2.18 -1.03
C PRO A 52 -34.47 -3.44 -1.20
N LEU A 53 -34.38 -4.39 -0.26
CA LEU A 53 -35.15 -5.67 -0.25
C LEU A 53 -36.37 -5.64 0.64
N THR A 54 -36.19 -5.19 1.88
CA THR A 54 -37.28 -5.11 2.87
C THR A 54 -36.98 -3.95 3.80
N GLU A 55 -37.97 -3.07 3.96
CA GLU A 55 -38.00 -2.05 4.99
C GLU A 55 -38.88 -2.58 6.13
N SER A 56 -38.26 -2.91 7.26
CA SER A 56 -38.98 -2.84 8.53
C SER A 56 -38.55 -1.55 9.22
N GLY A 57 -39.39 -0.96 10.08
CA GLY A 57 -39.09 0.34 10.70
C GLY A 57 -37.73 0.41 11.42
N ASP A 58 -37.19 -0.74 11.84
CA ASP A 58 -35.98 -0.86 12.64
C ASP A 58 -34.77 -1.42 11.86
N SER A 59 -34.91 -1.75 10.57
CA SER A 59 -33.81 -2.30 9.76
C SER A 59 -34.01 -2.10 8.25
N ILE A 60 -32.91 -1.94 7.52
CA ILE A 60 -32.90 -1.95 6.06
C ILE A 60 -32.00 -3.07 5.56
N THR A 61 -32.49 -3.80 4.56
CA THR A 61 -31.68 -4.78 3.82
C THR A 61 -31.43 -4.26 2.42
N VAL A 62 -30.17 -4.10 2.03
CA VAL A 62 -29.76 -3.64 0.71
C VAL A 62 -29.15 -4.80 -0.07
N ARG A 63 -29.64 -5.03 -1.28
CA ARG A 63 -29.15 -6.04 -2.23
C ARG A 63 -28.19 -5.39 -3.22
N VAL A 64 -27.16 -6.13 -3.59
CA VAL A 64 -26.30 -5.83 -4.74
C VAL A 64 -26.76 -6.69 -5.91
N LEU A 65 -27.28 -6.04 -6.94
CA LEU A 65 -27.83 -6.67 -8.14
C LEU A 65 -26.96 -6.35 -9.35
N THR A 66 -26.89 -7.28 -10.29
CA THR A 66 -26.34 -7.02 -11.64
C THR A 66 -27.39 -6.33 -12.51
N THR A 67 -27.02 -5.28 -13.24
CA THR A 67 -27.90 -4.60 -14.21
C THR A 67 -27.75 -5.15 -15.61
N GLU A 68 -26.60 -5.73 -15.93
CA GLU A 68 -26.28 -6.43 -17.17
C GLU A 68 -25.57 -7.75 -16.86
N GLU A 69 -25.25 -8.55 -17.89
CA GLU A 69 -24.43 -9.74 -17.69
C GLU A 69 -23.03 -9.36 -17.18
N LEU A 70 -22.67 -9.81 -15.99
CA LEU A 70 -21.45 -9.40 -15.30
C LEU A 70 -20.47 -10.57 -15.18
N SER A 71 -19.24 -10.37 -15.64
CA SER A 71 -18.10 -11.25 -15.33
C SER A 71 -17.18 -10.51 -14.36
N LEU A 72 -16.97 -11.09 -13.18
CA LEU A 72 -16.10 -10.51 -12.16
C LEU A 72 -14.67 -11.06 -12.28
N PRO A 73 -13.62 -10.24 -12.07
CA PRO A 73 -12.24 -10.72 -11.99
C PRO A 73 -12.00 -11.58 -10.73
N GLU A 74 -10.94 -12.39 -10.76
CA GLU A 74 -10.52 -13.22 -9.63
C GLU A 74 -9.98 -12.34 -8.49
N GLY A 75 -10.42 -12.57 -7.25
CA GLY A 75 -10.08 -11.81 -6.04
C GLY A 75 -10.63 -10.37 -6.04
N LEU A 76 -11.57 -10.04 -5.15
CA LEU A 76 -12.23 -8.74 -5.16
C LEU A 76 -12.50 -8.22 -3.76
N LEU A 77 -11.86 -7.16 -3.30
CA LEU A 77 -12.23 -6.53 -2.03
C LEU A 77 -13.48 -5.65 -2.22
N ALA A 78 -14.52 -5.82 -1.41
CA ALA A 78 -15.73 -5.01 -1.47
C ALA A 78 -15.80 -4.09 -0.25
N LEU A 79 -15.79 -2.77 -0.42
CA LEU A 79 -15.86 -1.81 0.67
C LEU A 79 -17.22 -1.12 0.64
N VAL A 80 -17.90 -1.01 1.78
CA VAL A 80 -19.18 -0.30 1.89
C VAL A 80 -19.06 0.87 2.85
N ARG A 81 -19.37 2.07 2.35
CA ARG A 81 -19.51 3.29 3.14
C ARG A 81 -20.98 3.55 3.42
N PHE A 82 -21.31 3.94 4.65
CA PHE A 82 -22.67 4.27 5.09
C PHE A 82 -22.62 5.36 6.17
N ASN A 83 -23.76 6.00 6.47
CA ASN A 83 -23.83 6.99 7.56
C ASN A 83 -24.00 6.30 8.92
N PRO A 84 -23.00 6.35 9.83
CA PRO A 84 -23.05 5.65 11.11
C PRO A 84 -24.06 6.25 12.10
N GLN A 85 -24.57 7.47 11.85
CA GLN A 85 -25.62 8.10 12.67
C GLN A 85 -27.04 7.62 12.29
N ARG A 86 -27.18 6.87 11.19
CA ARG A 86 -28.47 6.39 10.67
C ARG A 86 -28.54 4.87 10.61
N LEU A 87 -27.40 4.22 10.37
CA LEU A 87 -27.34 2.81 10.01
C LEU A 87 -26.20 2.13 10.76
N ASN A 88 -26.47 0.93 11.27
CA ASN A 88 -25.51 0.08 11.94
C ASN A 88 -25.52 -1.31 11.27
N PRO A 89 -24.43 -1.75 10.62
CA PRO A 89 -24.38 -3.03 9.90
C PRO A 89 -24.50 -4.20 10.88
N CYS A 90 -25.49 -5.05 10.69
CA CYS A 90 -25.81 -6.15 11.62
C CYS A 90 -25.73 -7.55 11.00
N GLY A 91 -25.51 -7.67 9.68
CA GLY A 91 -25.22 -8.94 9.03
C GLY A 91 -25.11 -8.85 7.52
N VAL A 92 -24.51 -9.86 6.88
CA VAL A 92 -24.44 -9.96 5.42
C VAL A 92 -24.81 -11.38 4.99
N ARG A 93 -25.53 -11.53 3.87
CA ARG A 93 -25.96 -12.81 3.30
C ARG A 93 -25.59 -12.86 1.83
N ILE A 94 -24.95 -13.95 1.42
CA ILE A 94 -24.58 -14.20 0.02
C ILE A 94 -25.70 -14.99 -0.65
N ASN A 95 -25.87 -14.82 -1.95
CA ASN A 95 -26.69 -15.72 -2.74
C ASN A 95 -25.90 -16.98 -3.11
N GLU A 96 -25.84 -17.94 -2.19
CA GLU A 96 -25.05 -19.17 -2.31
C GLU A 96 -25.36 -19.99 -3.58
N GLU A 97 -26.55 -19.83 -4.18
CA GLU A 97 -26.93 -20.49 -5.44
C GLU A 97 -26.11 -20.01 -6.66
N LEU A 98 -25.59 -18.77 -6.61
CA LEU A 98 -24.73 -18.19 -7.66
C LEU A 98 -23.24 -18.52 -7.45
N PHE A 99 -22.87 -19.06 -6.29
CA PHE A 99 -21.50 -19.38 -5.91
C PHE A 99 -21.35 -20.86 -5.49
N PRO A 100 -21.58 -21.84 -6.39
CA PRO A 100 -21.36 -23.26 -6.08
C PRO A 100 -19.87 -23.59 -5.93
N GLU A 101 -19.57 -24.61 -5.11
CA GLU A 101 -18.24 -25.24 -4.98
C GLU A 101 -17.10 -24.34 -4.46
N GLY A 102 -17.09 -23.99 -3.18
CA GLY A 102 -15.86 -23.47 -2.55
C GLY A 102 -15.51 -22.01 -2.86
N ARG A 103 -16.33 -21.31 -3.65
CA ARG A 103 -16.15 -19.91 -4.07
C ARG A 103 -16.78 -18.97 -3.04
N TYR A 104 -16.07 -18.57 -1.99
CA TYR A 104 -16.68 -17.82 -0.88
C TYR A 104 -16.18 -16.38 -0.74
N ILE A 105 -17.12 -15.43 -0.75
CA ILE A 105 -16.95 -14.09 -0.19
C ILE A 105 -16.91 -14.21 1.35
N ARG A 106 -15.86 -13.71 2.04
CA ARG A 106 -15.75 -13.77 3.51
C ARG A 106 -15.96 -12.40 4.14
N PHE A 107 -17.11 -12.18 4.78
CA PHE A 107 -17.34 -10.94 5.51
C PHE A 107 -16.72 -10.99 6.91
N SER A 108 -15.93 -9.99 7.28
CA SER A 108 -15.55 -9.71 8.66
C SER A 108 -16.11 -8.34 9.06
N LEU A 109 -16.75 -8.27 10.23
CA LEU A 109 -17.15 -7.01 10.86
C LEU A 109 -15.99 -6.56 11.76
N LEU A 110 -15.13 -5.68 11.25
CA LEU A 110 -14.09 -5.03 12.04
C LEU A 110 -14.73 -3.90 12.88
N GLN A 111 -14.95 -4.14 14.17
CA GLN A 111 -15.15 -3.03 15.12
C GLN A 111 -13.80 -2.38 15.44
N ALA A 112 -13.37 -1.45 14.59
CA ALA A 112 -12.28 -0.55 14.93
C ALA A 112 -12.83 0.71 15.61
N ARG A 113 -12.08 1.26 16.59
CA ARG A 113 -12.38 2.56 17.20
C ARG A 113 -12.34 3.65 16.13
N GLY A 114 -13.49 4.03 15.60
CA GLY A 114 -13.69 5.27 14.84
C GLY A 114 -14.02 5.14 13.35
N HIS A 115 -13.76 4.02 12.68
CA HIS A 115 -14.11 3.83 11.26
C HIS A 115 -14.41 2.35 10.98
N THR A 116 -15.28 2.04 10.02
CA THR A 116 -15.69 0.64 9.75
C THR A 116 -15.72 0.35 8.24
N PRO A 117 -14.75 -0.40 7.69
CA PRO A 117 -14.93 -1.06 6.41
C PRO A 117 -15.89 -2.24 6.58
N VAL A 118 -16.91 -2.32 5.73
CA VAL A 118 -17.84 -3.47 5.70
C VAL A 118 -17.68 -4.19 4.38
N ALA A 119 -17.25 -5.44 4.49
CA ALA A 119 -17.07 -6.47 3.47
C ALA A 119 -15.63 -6.75 3.00
N VAL A 120 -15.37 -8.03 2.75
CA VAL A 120 -14.23 -8.52 1.98
C VAL A 120 -14.78 -9.59 1.05
N ALA A 121 -14.56 -9.47 -0.25
CA ALA A 121 -14.85 -10.55 -1.18
C ALA A 121 -13.53 -11.21 -1.59
N ALA A 122 -13.58 -12.52 -1.82
CA ALA A 122 -12.48 -13.24 -2.43
C ALA A 122 -13.14 -14.30 -3.29
N VAL A 123 -12.78 -14.38 -4.57
CA VAL A 123 -13.25 -15.49 -5.40
C VAL A 123 -12.05 -16.01 -6.21
N LYS A 124 -11.79 -17.31 -6.08
CA LYS A 124 -10.67 -18.06 -6.67
C LYS A 124 -11.21 -19.00 -7.76
N GLY A 125 -10.53 -19.11 -8.91
CA GLY A 125 -10.83 -20.08 -9.97
C GLY A 125 -10.54 -19.61 -11.41
N ASN A 126 -10.06 -20.53 -12.25
CA ASN A 126 -9.56 -20.27 -13.62
C ASN A 126 -10.60 -19.78 -14.66
N GLN A 127 -11.90 -19.75 -14.36
CA GLN A 127 -12.95 -18.99 -15.09
C GLN A 127 -14.17 -18.74 -14.20
N MET A 128 -14.51 -17.46 -13.98
CA MET A 128 -15.69 -17.04 -13.24
C MET A 128 -16.98 -17.24 -14.06
N PRO A 129 -18.09 -17.66 -13.46
CA PRO A 129 -19.37 -17.73 -14.14
C PRO A 129 -19.85 -16.30 -14.43
N SER A 130 -20.40 -16.07 -15.64
CA SER A 130 -21.09 -14.82 -15.92
C SER A 130 -22.41 -14.81 -15.16
N PHE A 131 -22.68 -13.72 -14.45
CA PHE A 131 -23.92 -13.51 -13.72
C PHE A 131 -24.92 -12.86 -14.67
N PRO A 132 -26.06 -13.49 -15.00
CA PRO A 132 -27.08 -12.87 -15.82
C PRO A 132 -27.62 -11.58 -15.18
N SER A 133 -28.03 -10.61 -16.00
CA SER A 133 -28.73 -9.40 -15.53
C SER A 133 -29.86 -9.75 -14.54
N GLY A 134 -29.92 -9.03 -13.43
CA GLY A 134 -30.88 -9.24 -12.35
C GLY A 134 -30.44 -10.25 -11.28
N SER A 135 -29.26 -10.85 -11.40
CA SER A 135 -28.69 -11.73 -10.38
C SER A 135 -28.32 -10.94 -9.12
N GLU A 136 -28.77 -11.44 -7.96
CA GLU A 136 -28.40 -10.89 -6.65
C GLU A 136 -27.11 -11.53 -6.15
N LEU A 137 -26.04 -10.75 -6.01
CA LEU A 137 -24.74 -11.27 -5.59
C LEU A 137 -24.70 -11.48 -4.07
N PHE A 138 -25.06 -10.45 -3.32
CA PHE A 138 -25.17 -10.49 -1.86
C PHE A 138 -26.10 -9.38 -1.35
N ARG A 139 -26.51 -9.48 -0.09
CA ARG A 139 -27.31 -8.48 0.61
C ARG A 139 -26.73 -8.16 1.97
N ILE A 140 -26.77 -6.89 2.35
CA ILE A 140 -26.30 -6.37 3.64
C ILE A 140 -27.52 -5.96 4.46
N HIS A 141 -27.55 -6.39 5.71
CA HIS A 141 -28.54 -6.03 6.71
C HIS A 141 -27.97 -4.93 7.62
N PHE A 142 -28.68 -3.81 7.71
CA PHE A 142 -28.42 -2.74 8.64
C PHE A 142 -29.56 -2.67 9.66
N ALA A 143 -29.23 -2.62 10.94
CA ALA A 143 -30.13 -2.08 11.95
C ALA A 143 -30.18 -0.57 11.73
N ARG A 144 -31.39 0.02 11.69
CA ARG A 144 -31.51 1.48 11.76
C ARG A 144 -31.25 1.83 13.23
N GLU A 145 -30.21 2.63 13.49
CA GLU A 145 -30.11 3.22 14.83
C GLU A 145 -31.39 4.04 15.05
N PRO A 146 -31.99 4.01 16.25
CA PRO A 146 -33.17 4.81 16.51
C PRO A 146 -32.79 6.27 16.32
N GLN A 147 -33.19 6.82 15.18
CA GLN A 147 -33.41 8.25 15.04
C GLN A 147 -34.22 8.67 16.28
N PRO A 148 -33.85 9.74 17.00
CA PRO A 148 -34.79 10.34 17.94
C PRO A 148 -36.12 10.50 17.17
N PRO A 149 -37.23 9.96 17.69
CA PRO A 149 -38.35 9.53 16.87
C PRO A 149 -38.84 10.68 15.98
N SER A 150 -38.64 10.56 14.66
CA SER A 150 -39.26 11.43 13.66
C SER A 150 -40.72 11.03 13.45
N ARG A 151 -41.49 11.14 14.54
CA ARG A 151 -42.93 11.36 14.45
C ARG A 151 -43.20 12.80 14.86
N GLN A 152 -42.65 13.74 14.10
CA GLN A 152 -43.07 15.12 14.13
C GLN A 152 -43.04 15.63 12.69
N ALA A 153 -44.21 16.08 12.23
CA ALA A 153 -44.35 16.74 10.94
C ALA A 153 -43.52 18.02 11.00
N SER A 154 -42.31 18.00 10.46
CA SER A 154 -41.50 19.19 10.38
C SER A 154 -41.80 19.92 9.08
N LYS A 155 -42.20 21.17 9.22
CA LYS A 155 -42.48 22.07 8.10
C LYS A 155 -41.36 23.08 8.01
N ALA A 156 -41.16 23.63 6.81
CA ALA A 156 -40.30 24.78 6.63
C ALA A 156 -40.75 25.98 7.50
N PRO A 157 -39.85 26.93 7.80
CA PRO A 157 -40.18 28.13 8.55
C PRO A 157 -41.26 28.95 7.84
N ILE A 158 -42.38 29.19 8.53
CA ILE A 158 -43.53 29.94 7.99
C ILE A 158 -43.87 31.16 8.83
N GLY A 159 -44.51 32.14 8.21
CA GLY A 159 -45.00 33.35 8.85
C GLY A 159 -44.04 34.55 8.70
N PRO A 160 -44.55 35.76 8.97
CA PRO A 160 -43.83 37.01 8.69
C PRO A 160 -42.52 37.16 9.49
N SER A 161 -42.41 36.53 10.65
CA SER A 161 -41.21 36.58 11.49
C SER A 161 -40.05 35.75 10.94
N ASN A 162 -40.34 34.76 10.10
CA ASN A 162 -39.33 33.93 9.40
C ASN A 162 -39.00 34.48 8.01
N LYS A 163 -39.56 35.64 7.64
CA LYS A 163 -39.29 36.24 6.34
C LYS A 163 -37.89 36.84 6.34
N VAL A 164 -37.09 36.43 5.38
CA VAL A 164 -35.73 36.91 5.18
C VAL A 164 -35.73 38.25 4.44
N GLU A 165 -34.83 39.15 4.84
CA GLU A 165 -34.49 40.35 4.08
C GLU A 165 -33.37 40.02 3.08
N LEU A 166 -33.68 40.16 1.79
CA LEU A 166 -32.78 39.86 0.69
C LEU A 166 -32.29 41.16 0.06
N THR A 167 -30.98 41.29 -0.13
CA THR A 167 -30.39 42.34 -0.96
C THR A 167 -29.81 41.72 -2.22
N MET A 168 -29.92 42.45 -3.33
CA MET A 168 -29.26 42.13 -4.60
C MET A 168 -28.47 43.34 -5.05
N VAL A 169 -27.22 43.13 -5.46
CA VAL A 169 -26.35 44.18 -5.99
C VAL A 169 -25.61 43.65 -7.21
N LEU A 170 -25.41 44.52 -8.21
CA LEU A 170 -24.47 44.24 -9.30
C LEU A 170 -23.05 44.46 -8.79
N SER A 171 -22.22 43.44 -8.87
CA SER A 171 -20.81 43.47 -8.51
C SER A 171 -20.00 42.93 -9.67
N SER A 172 -19.26 43.80 -10.34
CA SER A 172 -18.51 43.48 -11.56
C SER A 172 -19.45 43.00 -12.67
N ASP A 173 -19.53 41.69 -12.91
CA ASP A 173 -20.28 40.99 -13.95
C ASP A 173 -21.39 40.09 -13.38
N ARG A 174 -21.58 40.07 -12.05
CA ARG A 174 -22.50 39.15 -11.37
C ARG A 174 -23.50 39.87 -10.49
N LEU A 175 -24.69 39.31 -10.42
CA LEU A 175 -25.69 39.68 -9.43
C LEU A 175 -25.42 38.88 -8.16
N ARG A 176 -25.10 39.60 -7.08
CA ARG A 176 -24.82 38.99 -5.77
C ARG A 176 -26.01 39.20 -4.85
N LEU A 177 -26.55 38.09 -4.37
CA LEU A 177 -27.54 38.02 -3.31
C LEU A 177 -26.84 37.91 -1.95
N GLN A 178 -27.38 38.62 -0.96
CA GLN A 178 -26.98 38.47 0.44
C GLN A 178 -28.23 38.47 1.32
N TRP A 179 -28.26 37.57 2.30
CA TRP A 179 -29.29 37.56 3.33
C TRP A 179 -28.81 36.94 4.64
N ALA A 180 -29.47 37.29 5.74
CA ALA A 180 -29.29 36.61 7.02
C ALA A 180 -30.38 35.54 7.23
N GLU A 181 -30.01 34.40 7.80
CA GLU A 181 -30.92 33.33 8.19
C GLU A 181 -32.03 33.88 9.08
N ARG A 182 -33.26 33.39 8.89
CA ARG A 182 -34.37 33.65 9.82
C ARG A 182 -35.12 32.35 10.08
N HIS A 183 -34.91 31.79 11.27
CA HIS A 183 -35.65 30.62 11.77
C HIS A 183 -36.07 30.85 13.22
N MET A 184 -37.08 31.67 13.41
CA MET A 184 -37.55 32.13 14.72
C MET A 184 -37.92 30.96 15.62
N GLY A 185 -37.30 30.91 16.80
CA GLY A 185 -37.47 29.82 17.76
C GLY A 185 -36.29 28.84 17.79
N ASP A 186 -35.46 28.81 16.76
CA ASP A 186 -34.21 28.04 16.72
C ASP A 186 -33.11 28.89 17.40
N TYR A 187 -33.11 28.86 18.72
CA TYR A 187 -32.21 29.67 19.53
C TYR A 187 -30.85 29.02 19.70
N ASN A 188 -30.70 27.72 19.48
CA ASN A 188 -29.40 27.06 19.49
C ASN A 188 -28.73 27.02 18.10
N LEU A 189 -29.45 27.41 17.05
CA LEU A 189 -29.02 27.45 15.65
C LEU A 189 -28.68 26.07 15.09
N ASP A 190 -29.37 25.02 15.54
CA ASP A 190 -29.20 23.66 15.01
C ASP A 190 -30.05 23.38 13.77
N GLY A 191 -30.90 24.33 13.36
CA GLY A 191 -31.79 24.24 12.20
C GLY A 191 -33.12 23.59 12.53
N VAL A 192 -33.40 23.27 13.80
CA VAL A 192 -34.64 22.62 14.25
C VAL A 192 -35.17 23.29 15.50
N VAL A 193 -36.39 23.86 15.42
CA VAL A 193 -37.04 24.40 16.62
C VAL A 193 -37.53 23.25 17.49
N SER A 194 -36.83 23.01 18.58
CA SER A 194 -37.05 21.89 19.49
C SER A 194 -37.00 22.34 20.95
N ILE A 195 -37.04 21.37 21.88
CA ILE A 195 -36.91 21.68 23.30
C ILE A 195 -35.48 22.12 23.66
N ALA A 196 -34.49 21.77 22.83
CA ALA A 196 -33.09 22.15 23.03
C ALA A 196 -32.90 23.68 22.96
N ASP A 197 -33.78 24.39 22.24
CA ASP A 197 -33.77 25.84 22.12
C ASP A 197 -34.16 26.59 23.39
N ILE A 198 -34.72 25.88 24.38
CA ILE A 198 -34.95 26.46 25.71
C ILE A 198 -33.61 26.70 26.42
N THR A 199 -32.57 25.92 26.13
CA THR A 199 -31.28 26.01 26.83
C THR A 199 -30.61 27.38 26.66
N PRO A 200 -30.45 27.93 25.43
CA PRO A 200 -29.96 29.30 25.24
C PRO A 200 -30.82 30.38 25.90
N LEU A 201 -32.16 30.22 25.86
CA LEU A 201 -33.07 31.15 26.53
C LEU A 201 -32.88 31.13 28.06
N ALA A 202 -32.76 29.94 28.63
CA ALA A 202 -32.55 29.76 30.08
C ALA A 202 -31.18 30.28 30.54
N SER A 203 -30.13 30.12 29.73
CA SER A 203 -28.78 30.62 30.07
C SER A 203 -28.69 32.15 30.08
N HIS A 204 -29.60 32.83 29.38
CA HIS A 204 -29.66 34.30 29.29
C HIS A 204 -30.92 34.89 29.93
N PHE A 205 -31.61 34.13 30.80
CA PHE A 205 -32.89 34.54 31.35
C PHE A 205 -32.79 35.85 32.15
N ASN A 206 -33.68 36.79 31.82
CA ASN A 206 -33.81 38.13 32.37
C ASN A 206 -32.64 39.08 32.04
N GLU A 207 -31.84 38.76 31.02
CA GLU A 207 -30.80 39.65 30.49
C GLU A 207 -31.36 40.62 29.44
N ALA A 208 -30.82 41.85 29.40
CA ALA A 208 -31.08 42.78 28.30
C ALA A 208 -30.22 42.43 27.08
N VAL A 209 -30.80 42.52 25.89
CA VAL A 209 -30.16 42.09 24.63
C VAL A 209 -29.04 43.05 24.21
N GLY A 210 -29.31 44.35 24.20
CA GLY A 210 -28.32 45.36 23.78
C GLY A 210 -27.84 45.18 22.33
N LEU A 211 -26.54 45.33 22.09
CA LEU A 211 -25.91 45.16 20.77
C LEU A 211 -25.35 43.73 20.55
N ASP A 212 -25.64 42.80 21.46
CA ASP A 212 -25.16 41.42 21.36
C ASP A 212 -26.01 40.64 20.36
N GLU A 213 -25.44 40.39 19.18
CA GLU A 213 -26.08 39.68 18.08
C GLU A 213 -26.56 38.27 18.46
N ARG A 214 -25.91 37.62 19.44
CA ARG A 214 -26.28 36.27 19.86
C ARG A 214 -27.52 36.32 20.73
N LYS A 215 -27.62 37.35 21.57
CA LYS A 215 -28.82 37.64 22.36
C LYS A 215 -29.99 38.10 21.48
N GLN A 216 -29.72 38.77 20.35
CA GLN A 216 -30.75 39.13 19.38
C GLN A 216 -31.37 37.91 18.67
N VAL A 217 -30.63 36.80 18.55
CA VAL A 217 -31.19 35.51 18.07
C VAL A 217 -32.12 34.90 19.12
N ILE A 218 -31.77 35.02 20.41
CA ILE A 218 -32.49 34.40 21.54
C ILE A 218 -33.74 35.20 21.94
N ASP A 219 -33.71 36.53 21.77
CA ASP A 219 -34.85 37.46 21.94
C ASP A 219 -35.87 37.28 20.82
N GLY A 220 -36.57 36.15 20.86
CA GLY A 220 -37.46 35.75 19.79
C GLY A 220 -38.66 36.67 19.61
N ASN A 221 -39.12 37.37 20.66
CA ASN A 221 -40.23 38.31 20.52
C ASN A 221 -39.75 39.73 20.13
N GLY A 222 -38.44 39.99 20.22
CA GLY A 222 -37.79 41.24 19.85
C GLY A 222 -38.10 42.40 20.81
N ASP A 223 -38.49 42.12 22.05
CA ASP A 223 -38.82 43.15 23.05
C ASP A 223 -37.58 43.74 23.76
N GLY A 224 -36.40 43.17 23.48
CA GLY A 224 -35.12 43.59 23.99
C GLY A 224 -34.73 42.97 25.34
N VAL A 225 -35.53 42.05 25.88
CA VAL A 225 -35.28 41.36 27.15
C VAL A 225 -35.57 39.87 27.03
N ILE A 226 -34.54 39.02 27.21
CA ILE A 226 -34.71 37.57 27.12
C ILE A 226 -35.49 37.07 28.34
N ASN A 227 -36.75 36.67 28.18
CA ASN A 227 -37.61 36.23 29.26
C ASN A 227 -38.62 35.15 28.80
N ILE A 228 -39.61 34.85 29.64
CA ILE A 228 -40.60 33.80 29.35
C ILE A 228 -41.43 34.10 28.07
N GLN A 229 -41.53 35.36 27.65
CA GLN A 229 -42.25 35.74 26.44
C GLN A 229 -41.57 35.24 25.17
N ASP A 230 -40.25 35.04 25.18
CA ASP A 230 -39.47 34.47 24.06
C ASP A 230 -39.70 32.97 23.89
N LEU A 231 -40.40 32.32 24.81
CA LEU A 231 -40.89 30.96 24.58
C LEU A 231 -42.04 30.95 23.56
N THR A 232 -42.73 32.08 23.35
CA THR A 232 -43.91 32.14 22.46
C THR A 232 -43.55 31.91 20.99
N PRO A 233 -42.52 32.56 20.42
CA PRO A 233 -42.09 32.31 19.04
C PRO A 233 -41.53 30.90 18.85
N LEU A 234 -40.76 30.39 19.81
CA LEU A 234 -40.30 28.98 19.85
C LEU A 234 -41.48 28.01 19.83
N ALA A 235 -42.48 28.22 20.70
CA ALA A 235 -43.67 27.37 20.74
C ALA A 235 -44.50 27.47 19.44
N ALA A 236 -44.53 28.64 18.80
CA ALA A 236 -45.24 28.85 17.54
C ALA A 236 -44.60 28.15 16.34
N GLN A 237 -43.28 27.95 16.38
CA GLN A 237 -42.49 27.30 15.33
C GLN A 237 -42.01 25.90 15.72
N TYR A 238 -42.49 25.36 16.83
CA TYR A 238 -42.05 24.09 17.39
C TYR A 238 -42.20 22.96 16.37
N PHE A 239 -41.11 22.22 16.18
CA PHE A 239 -40.88 21.20 15.15
C PHE A 239 -40.73 21.70 13.72
N THR A 240 -40.50 22.98 13.45
CA THR A 240 -40.07 23.40 12.11
C THR A 240 -38.57 23.15 11.92
N THR A 241 -38.17 22.86 10.68
CA THR A 241 -36.78 22.60 10.29
C THR A 241 -36.42 23.52 9.13
N LEU A 242 -35.17 23.99 9.11
CA LEU A 242 -34.56 24.69 7.99
C LEU A 242 -33.37 23.88 7.49
N SER A 243 -33.47 23.33 6.28
CA SER A 243 -32.37 22.58 5.63
C SER A 243 -31.60 23.43 4.62
N GLY A 244 -32.11 24.61 4.26
CA GLY A 244 -31.48 25.52 3.31
C GLY A 244 -32.48 26.49 2.66
N TYR A 245 -32.06 27.14 1.58
CA TYR A 245 -32.87 28.09 0.82
C TYR A 245 -32.86 27.73 -0.66
N ASP A 246 -34.03 27.75 -1.28
CA ASP A 246 -34.16 27.84 -2.73
C ASP A 246 -33.99 29.28 -3.17
N VAL A 247 -33.21 29.50 -4.24
CA VAL A 247 -33.14 30.78 -4.94
C VAL A 247 -34.10 30.73 -6.12
N GLU A 248 -35.03 31.68 -6.19
CA GLU A 248 -35.89 31.86 -7.35
C GLU A 248 -35.56 33.17 -8.05
N THR A 249 -35.41 33.12 -9.38
CA THR A 249 -35.08 34.28 -10.21
C THR A 249 -36.15 34.54 -11.27
N ALA A 250 -36.27 35.79 -11.70
CA ALA A 250 -37.06 36.22 -12.84
C ALA A 250 -36.31 37.32 -13.60
N PHE A 251 -36.49 37.38 -14.92
CA PHE A 251 -35.86 38.38 -15.78
C PHE A 251 -36.91 39.09 -16.63
N VAL A 252 -36.83 40.42 -16.69
CA VAL A 252 -37.65 41.26 -17.58
C VAL A 252 -36.70 42.04 -18.49
N ALA A 253 -36.69 41.68 -19.78
CA ALA A 253 -35.82 42.30 -20.77
C ALA A 253 -36.00 43.82 -20.84
N GLU A 254 -34.93 44.54 -21.19
CA GLU A 254 -34.93 45.99 -21.31
C GLU A 254 -36.03 46.47 -22.27
N GLY A 255 -36.85 47.43 -21.82
CA GLY A 255 -37.97 47.98 -22.58
C GLY A 255 -39.26 47.14 -22.60
N SER A 256 -39.29 45.96 -21.96
CA SER A 256 -40.52 45.17 -21.78
C SER A 256 -41.42 45.71 -20.66
N SER A 257 -42.73 45.46 -20.76
CA SER A 257 -43.74 45.76 -19.73
C SER A 257 -44.31 44.52 -19.05
N ASP A 258 -43.65 43.36 -19.21
CA ASP A 258 -44.11 42.10 -18.64
C ASP A 258 -43.88 42.03 -17.11
N GLU A 259 -44.73 41.28 -16.41
CA GLU A 259 -44.57 41.01 -14.98
C GLU A 259 -43.53 39.89 -14.74
N PRO A 260 -42.72 39.95 -13.66
CA PRO A 260 -41.67 38.97 -13.42
C PRO A 260 -42.25 37.58 -13.06
N VAL A 261 -41.80 36.55 -13.81
CA VAL A 261 -42.17 35.14 -13.57
C VAL A 261 -41.01 34.42 -12.90
N PHE A 262 -41.18 34.09 -11.61
CA PHE A 262 -40.15 33.44 -10.81
C PHE A 262 -40.02 31.94 -11.12
N ALA A 263 -38.78 31.48 -11.32
CA ALA A 263 -38.41 30.08 -11.47
C ALA A 263 -37.31 29.71 -10.46
N ARG A 264 -37.36 28.47 -9.94
CA ARG A 264 -36.35 27.93 -9.03
C ARG A 264 -35.05 27.65 -9.79
N LEU A 265 -33.92 28.07 -9.23
CA LEU A 265 -32.59 27.63 -9.64
C LEU A 265 -32.27 26.26 -9.00
N PRO A 266 -32.01 25.20 -9.77
CA PRO A 266 -31.69 23.89 -9.21
C PRO A 266 -30.31 23.89 -8.55
N ASN A 267 -30.14 23.04 -7.53
CA ASN A 267 -28.80 22.69 -7.04
C ASN A 267 -28.19 21.68 -8.02
N GLU A 268 -27.08 22.04 -8.67
CA GLU A 268 -26.48 21.24 -9.75
C GLU A 268 -25.87 19.92 -9.26
N VAL A 269 -25.44 19.87 -8.00
CA VAL A 269 -24.81 18.68 -7.40
C VAL A 269 -25.85 17.75 -6.80
N PHE A 270 -26.88 18.31 -6.17
CA PHE A 270 -27.96 17.57 -5.51
C PHE A 270 -29.33 18.15 -5.92
N PRO A 271 -29.92 17.71 -7.06
CA PRO A 271 -31.15 18.30 -7.60
C PRO A 271 -32.34 18.30 -6.63
N ASP A 272 -32.38 17.33 -5.73
CA ASP A 272 -33.41 17.14 -4.70
C ASP A 272 -33.13 17.90 -3.38
N HIS A 273 -32.06 18.69 -3.34
CA HIS A 273 -31.68 19.52 -2.20
C HIS A 273 -31.91 21.02 -2.49
N PRO A 274 -32.00 21.87 -1.46
CA PRO A 274 -32.14 23.32 -1.63
C PRO A 274 -31.01 23.92 -2.50
N THR A 275 -31.28 25.01 -3.21
CA THR A 275 -30.27 25.71 -4.02
C THR A 275 -29.03 26.09 -3.21
N VAL A 276 -29.24 26.54 -1.97
CA VAL A 276 -28.20 26.82 -0.98
C VAL A 276 -28.49 26.00 0.27
N GLU A 277 -27.65 25.02 0.56
CA GLU A 277 -27.80 24.18 1.75
C GLU A 277 -27.43 24.96 3.02
N ARG A 278 -28.12 24.63 4.12
CA ARG A 278 -27.80 25.20 5.42
C ARG A 278 -26.46 24.64 5.91
N SER A 279 -25.52 25.52 6.20
CA SER A 279 -24.24 25.18 6.83
C SER A 279 -24.07 26.02 8.09
N VAL A 280 -23.80 25.40 9.24
CA VAL A 280 -23.56 26.14 10.48
C VAL A 280 -22.09 26.58 10.54
N PRO A 281 -21.77 27.89 10.55
CA PRO A 281 -20.40 28.35 10.76
C PRO A 281 -20.01 28.18 12.24
N ASN A 282 -18.73 27.96 12.51
CA ASN A 282 -18.21 27.70 13.85
C ASN A 282 -18.06 29.00 14.67
N PRO A 283 -18.40 28.99 15.97
CA PRO A 283 -19.75 29.28 16.45
C PRO A 283 -20.24 30.69 16.01
N PRO A 284 -21.49 30.83 15.53
CA PRO A 284 -21.97 32.11 15.03
C PRO A 284 -22.26 33.10 16.16
N THR A 285 -21.88 34.37 15.97
CA THR A 285 -22.19 35.47 16.90
C THR A 285 -23.61 36.01 16.73
N GLY A 286 -24.32 35.64 15.67
CA GLY A 286 -25.67 36.11 15.32
C GLY A 286 -26.34 35.19 14.30
N TRP A 287 -27.34 35.68 13.55
CA TRP A 287 -27.93 34.90 12.45
C TRP A 287 -26.90 34.63 11.34
N PRO A 288 -26.75 33.37 10.87
CA PRO A 288 -25.85 33.05 9.74
C PRO A 288 -26.14 33.91 8.51
N ILE A 289 -25.09 34.41 7.85
CA ILE A 289 -25.23 35.21 6.61
C ILE A 289 -24.87 34.34 5.41
N TYR A 290 -25.75 34.32 4.42
CA TYR A 290 -25.59 33.59 3.16
C TYR A 290 -25.32 34.55 2.01
N TYR A 291 -24.54 34.06 1.05
CA TYR A 291 -24.26 34.72 -0.21
C TYR A 291 -24.52 33.77 -1.37
N PHE A 292 -25.11 34.27 -2.44
CA PHE A 292 -25.30 33.52 -3.69
C PHE A 292 -25.10 34.45 -4.88
N SER A 293 -24.34 34.04 -5.88
CA SER A 293 -24.09 34.85 -7.07
C SER A 293 -24.52 34.10 -8.32
N PHE A 294 -25.14 34.80 -9.26
CA PHE A 294 -25.47 34.28 -10.58
C PHE A 294 -25.18 35.32 -11.67
N PHE A 295 -25.01 34.84 -12.90
CA PHE A 295 -24.73 35.69 -14.05
C PHE A 295 -26.04 36.20 -14.68
N PRO A 296 -26.09 37.46 -15.12
CA PRO A 296 -27.12 37.94 -16.03
C PRO A 296 -27.04 37.20 -17.39
N ASP A 297 -28.17 36.74 -17.91
CA ASP A 297 -28.30 36.10 -19.23
C ASP A 297 -28.72 37.11 -20.34
N GLY A 298 -28.75 38.41 -20.04
CA GLY A 298 -29.17 39.48 -20.95
C GLY A 298 -29.49 40.81 -20.24
N PHE A 299 -29.69 41.87 -21.03
CA PHE A 299 -29.91 43.23 -20.51
C PHE A 299 -31.39 43.49 -20.16
N GLY A 300 -31.64 44.01 -18.95
CA GLY A 300 -32.97 44.18 -18.38
C GLY A 300 -32.97 44.23 -16.85
N THR A 301 -34.14 44.13 -16.24
CA THR A 301 -34.28 44.09 -14.77
C THR A 301 -34.36 42.66 -14.29
N TYR A 302 -33.43 42.28 -13.40
CA TYR A 302 -33.45 41.00 -12.72
C TYR A 302 -34.20 41.12 -11.42
N TYR A 303 -34.94 40.06 -11.06
CA TYR A 303 -35.59 39.90 -9.78
C TYR A 303 -35.15 38.59 -9.15
N ALA A 304 -34.94 38.60 -7.84
CA ALA A 304 -34.60 37.38 -7.09
C ALA A 304 -35.34 37.36 -5.75
N ARG A 305 -35.73 36.17 -5.29
CA ARG A 305 -36.22 35.93 -3.93
C ARG A 305 -35.71 34.60 -3.40
N VAL A 306 -35.59 34.48 -2.10
CA VAL A 306 -35.18 33.23 -1.43
C VAL A 306 -36.35 32.60 -0.69
N VAL A 307 -36.42 31.27 -0.72
CA VAL A 307 -37.49 30.49 -0.09
C VAL A 307 -36.86 29.47 0.85
N PRO A 308 -37.10 29.54 2.18
CA PRO A 308 -36.55 28.56 3.11
C PRO A 308 -37.19 27.19 2.88
N ILE A 309 -36.38 26.13 2.96
CA ILE A 309 -36.76 24.74 2.71
C ILE A 309 -36.69 23.93 3.99
N GLY A 310 -37.73 23.10 4.19
CA GLY A 310 -37.89 22.19 5.32
C GLY A 310 -37.13 20.90 5.12
N GLN A 311 -37.76 19.76 5.40
CA GLN A 311 -37.10 18.46 5.28
C GLN A 311 -36.84 18.05 3.84
N ASP A 312 -37.69 18.49 2.92
CA ASP A 312 -37.55 18.26 1.48
C ASP A 312 -37.98 19.50 0.67
N LEU A 313 -37.73 19.49 -0.64
CA LEU A 313 -38.05 20.60 -1.55
C LEU A 313 -39.53 20.95 -1.66
N THR A 314 -40.43 20.06 -1.25
CA THR A 314 -41.88 20.31 -1.26
C THR A 314 -42.33 21.07 -0.02
N ASP A 315 -41.58 20.94 1.07
CA ASP A 315 -41.75 21.72 2.28
C ASP A 315 -41.12 23.10 2.12
N ARG A 316 -41.91 24.04 1.58
CA ARG A 316 -41.47 25.41 1.30
C ARG A 316 -42.04 26.40 2.30
N GLY A 317 -41.19 27.27 2.82
CA GLY A 317 -41.54 28.25 3.83
C GLY A 317 -41.98 29.60 3.25
N THR A 318 -41.92 30.65 4.05
CA THR A 318 -42.30 32.00 3.61
C THR A 318 -41.19 32.65 2.81
N ALA A 319 -41.43 32.89 1.51
CA ALA A 319 -40.50 33.56 0.61
C ALA A 319 -40.17 34.99 1.05
N SER A 320 -38.95 35.45 0.76
CA SER A 320 -38.56 36.85 0.90
C SER A 320 -39.37 37.76 -0.04
N ASP A 321 -39.30 39.07 0.20
CA ASP A 321 -39.64 40.02 -0.87
C ASP A 321 -38.64 39.87 -2.01
N ALA A 322 -39.08 40.20 -3.23
CA ALA A 322 -38.20 40.19 -4.38
C ALA A 322 -37.25 41.38 -4.33
N ALA A 323 -35.95 41.13 -4.40
CA ALA A 323 -34.95 42.14 -4.69
C ALA A 323 -34.84 42.32 -6.22
N SER A 324 -34.52 43.52 -6.70
CA SER A 324 -34.39 43.80 -8.13
C SER A 324 -33.19 44.68 -8.44
N GLU A 325 -32.54 44.44 -9.59
CA GLU A 325 -31.39 45.20 -10.08
C GLU A 325 -31.46 45.36 -11.61
N LEU A 326 -31.08 46.54 -12.13
CA LEU A 326 -31.11 46.87 -13.56
C LEU A 326 -29.73 46.67 -14.20
N PHE A 327 -29.68 45.93 -15.31
CA PHE A 327 -28.47 45.65 -16.09
C PHE A 327 -28.63 46.20 -17.53
N LEU A 328 -27.76 47.14 -17.95
CA LEU A 328 -27.85 47.87 -19.23
C LEU A 328 -26.61 47.62 -20.10
N ASP A 329 -26.79 47.71 -21.43
CA ASP A 329 -25.74 47.55 -22.46
C ASP A 329 -25.04 48.90 -22.78
N TRP A 330 -23.71 48.97 -22.65
CA TRP A 330 -22.89 50.17 -22.91
C TRP A 330 -21.80 49.83 -23.94
N PRO A 331 -21.35 50.76 -24.81
CA PRO A 331 -20.28 50.47 -25.77
C PRO A 331 -19.01 49.99 -25.06
N PRO A 332 -18.30 48.98 -25.58
CA PRO A 332 -17.20 48.33 -24.89
C PRO A 332 -15.94 49.21 -24.87
N GLU A 333 -15.19 49.18 -23.77
CA GLU A 333 -13.87 49.82 -23.71
C GLU A 333 -12.83 49.04 -24.54
N PRO A 334 -11.81 49.70 -25.13
CA PRO A 334 -10.74 48.99 -25.81
C PRO A 334 -9.92 48.18 -24.78
N PRO A 335 -9.29 47.06 -25.17
CA PRO A 335 -8.62 46.21 -24.20
C PRO A 335 -7.38 46.86 -23.57
N ASP A 336 -7.18 46.58 -22.29
CA ASP A 336 -6.00 47.00 -21.54
C ASP A 336 -4.73 46.28 -21.98
N SER A 337 -3.59 46.84 -21.56
CA SER A 337 -2.26 46.25 -21.76
C SER A 337 -1.93 46.00 -23.23
N PHE A 338 -2.48 46.83 -24.12
CA PHE A 338 -2.14 46.77 -25.53
C PHE A 338 -0.65 47.05 -25.73
N GLY A 339 0.06 46.10 -26.32
CA GLY A 339 1.50 46.13 -26.39
C GLY A 339 2.06 45.09 -27.34
N ILE A 340 3.39 44.99 -27.37
CA ILE A 340 4.11 43.98 -28.15
C ILE A 340 4.17 42.68 -27.33
N GLN A 341 3.85 41.56 -27.96
CA GLN A 341 4.12 40.22 -27.46
C GLN A 341 5.44 39.70 -28.01
N GLU A 342 5.52 39.67 -29.34
CA GLU A 342 6.67 39.22 -30.11
C GLU A 342 6.87 40.18 -31.27
N GLN A 343 8.10 40.30 -31.72
CA GLN A 343 8.46 41.13 -32.84
C GLN A 343 9.59 40.44 -33.61
N THR A 344 9.41 40.30 -34.91
CA THR A 344 10.45 39.82 -35.82
C THR A 344 10.93 40.97 -36.70
N ARG A 345 11.86 40.70 -37.60
CA ARG A 345 12.30 41.60 -38.67
C ARG A 345 11.21 42.03 -39.66
N ASN A 346 10.06 41.35 -39.72
CA ASN A 346 9.00 41.63 -40.69
C ASN A 346 7.57 41.52 -40.14
N SER A 347 7.41 41.24 -38.84
CA SER A 347 6.11 41.08 -38.22
C SER A 347 6.13 41.55 -36.78
N VAL A 348 4.96 41.90 -36.25
CA VAL A 348 4.77 42.13 -34.82
C VAL A 348 3.51 41.40 -34.37
N THR A 349 3.64 40.59 -33.34
CA THR A 349 2.52 40.02 -32.62
C THR A 349 2.14 41.00 -31.52
N LEU A 350 1.01 41.68 -31.72
CA LEU A 350 0.40 42.56 -30.75
C LEU A 350 -0.32 41.70 -29.70
N ARG A 351 -0.27 42.13 -28.44
CA ARG A 351 -1.05 41.53 -27.35
C ARG A 351 -1.93 42.55 -26.68
N TRP A 352 -2.93 42.02 -25.99
CA TRP A 352 -3.76 42.73 -25.06
C TRP A 352 -4.20 41.80 -23.93
N SER A 353 -4.84 42.34 -22.90
CA SER A 353 -5.40 41.55 -21.82
C SER A 353 -6.81 41.08 -22.17
N ALA A 354 -7.00 39.81 -22.57
CA ALA A 354 -8.36 39.29 -22.81
C ALA A 354 -9.27 39.38 -21.58
N SER A 355 -8.72 39.35 -20.36
CA SER A 355 -9.49 39.52 -19.13
C SER A 355 -9.93 40.96 -18.85
N SER A 356 -9.48 41.93 -19.65
CA SER A 356 -9.95 43.32 -19.58
C SER A 356 -11.14 43.60 -20.48
N LEU A 357 -11.50 42.66 -21.37
CA LEU A 357 -12.64 42.81 -22.25
C LEU A 357 -13.93 42.49 -21.51
N ASP A 358 -14.96 43.28 -21.78
CA ASP A 358 -16.32 43.00 -21.35
C ASP A 358 -16.81 41.67 -21.97
N SER A 359 -17.70 40.97 -21.27
CA SER A 359 -18.14 39.61 -21.64
C SER A 359 -18.91 39.53 -22.95
N ASP A 360 -19.45 40.65 -23.42
CA ASP A 360 -20.24 40.80 -24.64
C ASP A 360 -19.42 41.26 -25.86
N VAL A 361 -18.10 41.43 -25.72
CA VAL A 361 -17.21 41.76 -26.83
C VAL A 361 -17.17 40.60 -27.83
N THR A 362 -17.66 40.84 -29.04
CA THR A 362 -17.65 39.86 -30.15
C THR A 362 -16.33 39.85 -30.92
N GLY A 363 -15.57 40.94 -30.86
CA GLY A 363 -14.20 40.96 -31.35
C GLY A 363 -13.60 42.34 -31.47
N LEU A 364 -12.38 42.41 -32.00
CA LEU A 364 -11.53 43.59 -31.98
C LEU A 364 -11.20 44.07 -33.39
N ASN A 365 -10.82 45.34 -33.49
CA ASN A 365 -10.18 45.90 -34.67
C ASN A 365 -8.78 46.43 -34.33
N ILE A 366 -7.84 46.19 -35.24
CA ILE A 366 -6.49 46.74 -35.17
C ILE A 366 -6.32 47.73 -36.31
N TYR A 367 -5.78 48.90 -35.99
CA TYR A 367 -5.50 49.94 -36.95
C TYR A 367 -4.01 50.28 -36.94
N GLN A 368 -3.45 50.59 -38.12
CA GLN A 368 -2.03 50.87 -38.33
C GLN A 368 -1.81 52.23 -38.98
N SER A 369 -0.77 52.95 -38.56
CA SER A 369 -0.26 54.14 -39.25
C SER A 369 1.28 54.13 -39.29
N GLN A 370 1.84 54.84 -40.27
CA GLN A 370 3.27 55.16 -40.34
C GLN A 370 3.55 56.64 -39.98
N ASP A 371 2.50 57.42 -39.72
CA ASP A 371 2.60 58.83 -39.39
C ASP A 371 2.76 59.04 -37.88
N ALA A 372 3.90 59.59 -37.49
CA ALA A 372 4.22 59.90 -36.10
C ALA A 372 3.29 60.96 -35.49
N GLU A 373 2.60 61.77 -36.31
CA GLU A 373 1.74 62.88 -35.89
C GLU A 373 0.23 62.56 -36.01
N ALA A 374 -0.15 61.30 -36.26
CA ALA A 374 -1.55 60.89 -36.37
C ALA A 374 -2.33 61.03 -35.05
N THR A 375 -3.26 61.99 -34.99
CA THR A 375 -4.08 62.32 -33.80
C THR A 375 -5.55 61.89 -33.89
N ASP A 376 -5.97 61.33 -35.03
CA ASP A 376 -7.35 60.90 -35.29
C ASP A 376 -7.32 59.50 -35.94
N LEU A 377 -8.32 58.66 -35.64
CA LEU A 377 -8.43 57.28 -36.15
C LEU A 377 -8.50 57.23 -37.68
N SER A 378 -8.98 58.29 -38.35
CA SER A 378 -8.99 58.41 -39.82
C SER A 378 -7.60 58.45 -40.46
N ALA A 379 -6.54 58.71 -39.69
CA ALA A 379 -5.15 58.63 -40.14
C ALA A 379 -4.53 57.22 -39.99
N TYR A 380 -5.31 56.26 -39.48
CA TYR A 380 -4.93 54.86 -39.39
C TYR A 380 -5.70 54.03 -40.41
N THR A 381 -5.05 53.00 -40.95
CA THR A 381 -5.65 52.00 -41.82
C THR A 381 -6.09 50.82 -40.96
N LYS A 382 -7.37 50.45 -41.02
CA LYS A 382 -7.87 49.22 -40.39
C LYS A 382 -7.26 47.99 -41.07
N LEU A 383 -6.64 47.11 -40.28
CA LEU A 383 -5.89 45.96 -40.80
C LEU A 383 -6.76 44.73 -41.03
N ASN A 384 -7.76 44.52 -40.18
CA ASN A 384 -8.61 43.33 -40.21
C ASN A 384 -9.93 43.60 -40.96
N THR A 385 -10.33 42.68 -41.85
CA THR A 385 -11.61 42.71 -42.58
C THR A 385 -12.78 42.10 -41.80
N GLU A 386 -12.49 41.10 -40.96
CA GLU A 386 -13.42 40.49 -40.01
C GLU A 386 -12.96 40.83 -38.59
N LEU A 387 -13.87 40.82 -37.61
CA LEU A 387 -13.52 41.08 -36.21
C LEU A 387 -12.53 40.02 -35.70
N ILE A 388 -11.48 40.47 -35.02
CA ILE A 388 -10.50 39.59 -34.40
C ILE A 388 -11.12 39.00 -33.13
N PRO A 389 -11.15 37.67 -32.95
CA PRO A 389 -11.76 37.07 -31.78
C PRO A 389 -11.04 37.50 -30.47
N PRO A 390 -11.75 37.62 -29.34
CA PRO A 390 -11.14 37.99 -28.05
C PRO A 390 -10.06 37.02 -27.55
N THR A 391 -10.15 35.75 -27.98
CA THR A 391 -9.17 34.70 -27.69
C THR A 391 -8.75 33.99 -28.99
N PRO A 392 -7.44 33.79 -29.23
CA PRO A 392 -6.30 34.20 -28.40
C PRO A 392 -6.13 35.73 -28.32
N SER A 393 -5.54 36.23 -27.23
CA SER A 393 -5.39 37.67 -26.94
C SER A 393 -4.22 38.32 -27.66
N SER A 394 -4.03 37.93 -28.93
CA SER A 394 -2.93 38.37 -29.76
C SER A 394 -3.33 38.49 -31.24
N TYR A 395 -2.65 39.38 -31.96
CA TYR A 395 -2.83 39.57 -33.39
C TYR A 395 -1.48 39.85 -34.06
N THR A 396 -1.12 39.01 -35.02
CA THR A 396 0.12 39.17 -35.77
C THR A 396 -0.10 40.03 -37.01
N VAL A 397 0.65 41.13 -37.08
CA VAL A 397 0.76 41.97 -38.27
C VAL A 397 2.01 41.54 -39.03
N SER A 398 1.83 41.00 -40.23
CA SER A 398 2.93 40.54 -41.10
C SER A 398 3.24 41.55 -42.20
N GLU A 399 4.26 41.26 -43.02
CA GLU A 399 4.68 42.08 -44.17
C GLU A 399 5.17 43.50 -43.81
N LEU A 400 5.69 43.67 -42.60
CA LEU A 400 6.34 44.91 -42.15
C LEU A 400 7.74 45.02 -42.75
N ALA A 401 8.17 46.25 -43.04
CA ALA A 401 9.52 46.49 -43.52
C ALA A 401 10.54 46.46 -42.36
N PRO A 402 11.70 45.80 -42.51
CA PRO A 402 12.78 45.90 -41.55
C PRO A 402 13.29 47.34 -41.43
N ASN A 403 13.73 47.73 -40.23
CA ASN A 403 14.23 49.08 -39.90
C ASN A 403 13.19 50.20 -40.14
N GLN A 404 11.91 49.92 -39.88
CA GLN A 404 10.79 50.86 -40.05
C GLN A 404 9.92 50.96 -38.79
N THR A 405 9.51 52.19 -38.44
CA THR A 405 8.58 52.46 -37.33
C THR A 405 7.13 52.42 -37.81
N TYR A 406 6.26 51.79 -37.01
CA TYR A 406 4.81 51.71 -37.17
C TYR A 406 4.09 52.12 -35.87
N TYR A 407 2.85 52.58 -36.00
CA TYR A 407 1.97 52.91 -34.88
C TYR A 407 0.68 52.10 -34.96
N PHE A 408 0.25 51.52 -33.83
CA PHE A 408 -0.96 50.70 -33.75
C PHE A 408 -1.93 51.22 -32.69
N VAL A 409 -3.22 51.04 -32.93
CA VAL A 409 -4.30 51.23 -31.93
C VAL A 409 -5.29 50.07 -32.05
N VAL A 410 -6.03 49.79 -30.96
CA VAL A 410 -7.01 48.72 -30.87
C VAL A 410 -8.38 49.24 -30.42
N SER A 411 -9.45 48.65 -30.94
CA SER A 411 -10.82 48.86 -30.48
C SER A 411 -11.53 47.53 -30.23
N ALA A 412 -12.58 47.55 -29.39
CA ALA A 412 -13.49 46.44 -29.16
C ALA A 412 -14.86 46.71 -29.80
N VAL A 413 -15.55 45.63 -30.18
CA VAL A 413 -16.90 45.65 -30.74
C VAL A 413 -17.76 44.62 -29.99
N ASP A 414 -18.91 45.04 -29.48
CA ASP A 414 -19.84 44.21 -28.72
C ASP A 414 -20.82 43.40 -29.62
N GLU A 415 -21.70 42.61 -29.01
CA GLU A 415 -22.74 41.86 -29.71
C GLU A 415 -23.80 42.77 -30.36
N ALA A 416 -24.03 43.95 -29.79
CA ALA A 416 -24.91 44.98 -30.34
C ALA A 416 -24.28 45.79 -31.51
N GLN A 417 -23.06 45.43 -31.93
CA GLN A 417 -22.29 46.09 -32.99
C GLN A 417 -21.90 47.55 -32.65
N GLN A 418 -21.77 47.89 -31.37
CA GLN A 418 -21.20 49.15 -30.92
C GLN A 418 -19.68 49.00 -30.80
N GLU A 419 -18.94 49.96 -31.36
CA GLU A 419 -17.48 50.01 -31.28
C GLU A 419 -17.03 50.97 -30.19
N SER A 420 -15.88 50.69 -29.58
CA SER A 420 -15.28 51.55 -28.55
C SER A 420 -15.26 53.03 -28.94
N PRO A 421 -15.48 53.95 -27.99
CA PRO A 421 -15.38 55.39 -28.24
C PRO A 421 -14.01 55.78 -28.82
N VAL A 422 -14.01 56.62 -29.86
CA VAL A 422 -12.79 57.02 -30.59
C VAL A 422 -11.70 57.61 -29.69
N GLU A 423 -12.08 58.38 -28.66
CA GLU A 423 -11.12 58.97 -27.71
C GLU A 423 -10.37 57.89 -26.91
N GLN A 424 -11.03 56.79 -26.56
CA GLN A 424 -10.42 55.67 -25.86
C GLN A 424 -9.56 54.81 -26.79
N ILE A 425 -10.01 54.58 -28.04
CA ILE A 425 -9.20 53.90 -29.07
C ILE A 425 -7.85 54.60 -29.21
N MET A 426 -7.85 55.93 -29.33
CA MET A 426 -6.61 56.71 -29.51
C MET A 426 -5.70 56.69 -28.29
N ALA A 427 -6.23 56.40 -27.09
CA ALA A 427 -5.43 56.26 -25.88
C ALA A 427 -4.58 54.97 -25.87
N THR A 428 -4.89 53.99 -26.72
CA THR A 428 -4.15 52.73 -26.84
C THR A 428 -2.91 52.81 -27.74
N ARG A 429 -2.55 54.01 -28.24
CA ARG A 429 -1.51 54.17 -29.26
C ARG A 429 -0.16 53.54 -28.85
N LEU A 430 0.29 52.57 -29.64
CA LEU A 430 1.54 51.83 -29.49
C LEU A 430 2.51 52.17 -30.63
N GLN A 431 3.76 52.52 -30.32
CA GLN A 431 4.85 52.66 -31.29
C GLN A 431 5.66 51.36 -31.34
N VAL A 432 5.99 50.90 -32.55
CA VAL A 432 6.77 49.67 -32.80
C VAL A 432 7.87 49.97 -33.82
N ASP A 433 9.13 49.73 -33.46
CA ASP A 433 10.29 49.86 -34.35
C ASP A 433 10.75 48.49 -34.80
N ILE A 434 10.57 48.12 -36.06
CA ILE A 434 11.02 46.83 -36.60
C ILE A 434 12.53 46.88 -36.83
N ILE A 435 13.32 45.99 -36.22
CA ILE A 435 14.80 45.94 -36.28
C ILE A 435 15.23 44.53 -36.68
N ASP A 436 16.33 44.40 -37.45
CA ASP A 436 16.96 43.13 -37.84
C ASP A 436 18.30 42.99 -37.08
N ALA A 437 18.40 42.03 -36.16
CA ALA A 437 19.53 41.86 -35.23
C ALA A 437 20.23 40.50 -35.46
N PRO A 438 21.54 40.35 -35.15
CA PRO A 438 22.20 39.05 -35.23
C PRO A 438 21.51 38.01 -34.32
N PRO A 439 21.41 36.74 -34.75
CA PRO A 439 20.71 35.70 -34.00
C PRO A 439 21.47 35.32 -32.72
N ALA A 440 20.77 34.99 -31.64
CA ALA A 440 21.40 34.46 -30.43
C ALA A 440 21.91 33.02 -30.66
N PRO A 441 22.99 32.57 -29.98
CA PRO A 441 23.36 31.16 -30.01
C PRO A 441 22.27 30.31 -29.33
N PRO A 442 22.10 29.03 -29.72
CA PRO A 442 21.02 28.21 -29.19
C PRO A 442 21.14 27.97 -27.67
N PRO A 443 20.02 28.01 -26.93
CA PRO A 443 20.02 27.80 -25.49
C PRO A 443 20.24 26.34 -25.09
N ASN A 444 20.54 26.10 -23.81
CA ASN A 444 20.68 24.77 -23.21
C ASN A 444 21.71 23.87 -23.90
N PHE A 445 22.79 24.46 -24.44
CA PHE A 445 23.88 23.70 -25.03
C PHE A 445 24.63 22.87 -23.98
N HIS A 446 24.59 21.54 -24.11
CA HIS A 446 25.20 20.61 -23.18
C HIS A 446 25.65 19.31 -23.87
N ALA A 447 26.48 18.51 -23.18
CA ALA A 447 26.83 17.16 -23.61
C ALA A 447 25.78 16.18 -23.05
N ALA A 448 25.10 15.46 -23.93
CA ALA A 448 24.13 14.43 -23.56
C ALA A 448 24.80 13.10 -23.21
N ASP A 449 25.87 12.76 -23.95
CA ASP A 449 26.69 11.56 -23.73
C ASP A 449 28.04 11.75 -24.42
N ASN A 450 29.07 11.05 -23.95
CA ASN A 450 30.38 11.02 -24.58
C ASN A 450 31.03 9.63 -24.49
N THR A 451 31.66 9.23 -25.59
CA THR A 451 32.61 8.12 -25.59
C THR A 451 34.01 8.66 -25.34
N TYR A 452 35.03 7.83 -25.54
CA TYR A 452 36.43 8.26 -25.54
C TYR A 452 36.90 8.87 -26.88
N THR A 453 36.04 8.91 -27.91
CA THR A 453 36.37 9.49 -29.25
C THR A 453 35.25 10.34 -29.86
N SER A 454 34.14 10.52 -29.16
CA SER A 454 33.00 11.30 -29.65
C SER A 454 32.18 11.90 -28.52
N VAL A 455 31.56 13.06 -28.75
CA VAL A 455 30.55 13.64 -27.86
C VAL A 455 29.25 13.87 -28.62
N ILE A 456 28.13 13.61 -27.96
CA ILE A 456 26.79 13.97 -28.41
C ILE A 456 26.43 15.29 -27.73
N LEU A 457 26.32 16.34 -28.54
CA LEU A 457 25.93 17.68 -28.09
C LEU A 457 24.44 17.87 -28.38
N GLU A 458 23.72 18.40 -27.39
CA GLU A 458 22.31 18.75 -27.51
C GLU A 458 22.07 20.20 -27.09
N TRP A 459 21.06 20.82 -27.70
CA TRP A 459 20.61 22.18 -27.41
C TRP A 459 19.11 22.30 -27.69
N ASP A 460 18.51 23.41 -27.29
CA ASP A 460 17.14 23.74 -27.67
C ASP A 460 17.13 24.70 -28.85
N ASP A 461 16.06 24.69 -29.66
CA ASP A 461 15.90 25.71 -30.70
C ASP A 461 15.91 27.12 -30.06
N PRO A 462 16.53 28.12 -30.72
CA PRO A 462 16.39 29.53 -30.36
C PRO A 462 14.92 29.95 -30.34
N ALA A 463 14.63 31.07 -29.69
CA ALA A 463 13.26 31.53 -29.50
C ALA A 463 12.52 31.71 -30.85
N PRO A 464 11.18 31.49 -30.92
CA PRO A 464 10.42 31.56 -32.17
C PRO A 464 10.51 32.90 -32.91
N GLU A 465 10.88 33.98 -32.21
CA GLU A 465 11.11 35.30 -32.79
C GLU A 465 12.32 35.40 -33.75
N ASP A 466 13.26 34.45 -33.72
CA ASP A 466 14.37 34.32 -34.67
C ASP A 466 14.03 33.28 -35.77
N ASP A 467 12.91 33.48 -36.45
CA ASP A 467 12.38 32.57 -37.47
C ASP A 467 13.21 32.52 -38.76
N ASP A 468 14.22 33.39 -38.88
CA ASP A 468 15.17 33.45 -39.99
C ASP A 468 16.48 32.72 -39.72
N ILE A 469 16.59 31.91 -38.65
CA ILE A 469 17.75 31.03 -38.45
C ILE A 469 17.75 29.91 -39.49
N VAL A 470 18.85 29.79 -40.23
CA VAL A 470 19.06 28.76 -41.26
C VAL A 470 19.94 27.60 -40.79
N GLY A 471 20.58 27.73 -39.63
CA GLY A 471 21.22 26.62 -38.92
C GLY A 471 22.34 27.01 -37.98
N PHE A 472 23.03 26.00 -37.45
CA PHE A 472 24.01 26.14 -36.37
C PHE A 472 25.43 25.72 -36.78
N ASN A 473 26.41 26.28 -36.08
CA ASN A 473 27.82 25.94 -36.18
C ASN A 473 28.36 25.56 -34.81
N VAL A 474 29.03 24.41 -34.73
CA VAL A 474 29.70 23.90 -33.53
C VAL A 474 31.20 24.06 -33.69
N TYR A 475 31.85 24.57 -32.65
CA TYR A 475 33.30 24.74 -32.61
C TYR A 475 33.87 24.09 -31.37
N TYR A 476 35.11 23.62 -31.45
CA TYR A 476 35.82 23.04 -30.32
C TYR A 476 37.29 23.47 -30.23
N THR A 477 37.89 23.39 -29.04
CA THR A 477 39.33 23.58 -28.83
C THR A 477 39.85 22.71 -27.68
N LEU A 478 41.17 22.53 -27.63
CA LEU A 478 41.88 21.90 -26.52
C LEU A 478 42.50 22.95 -25.56
N ASP A 479 42.49 24.23 -25.94
CA ASP A 479 43.09 25.30 -25.14
C ASP A 479 42.09 25.88 -24.13
N GLU A 480 42.30 25.61 -22.85
CA GLU A 480 41.51 26.19 -21.76
C GLU A 480 41.52 27.73 -21.79
N GLY A 481 42.61 28.32 -22.26
CA GLY A 481 42.82 29.77 -22.33
C GLY A 481 42.19 30.46 -23.54
N ALA A 482 41.47 29.75 -24.41
CA ALA A 482 40.87 30.35 -25.60
C ALA A 482 39.83 31.41 -25.23
N THR A 483 40.04 32.64 -25.72
CA THR A 483 39.21 33.83 -25.45
C THR A 483 38.59 34.44 -26.71
N THR A 484 38.92 33.90 -27.89
CA THR A 484 38.36 34.32 -29.17
C THR A 484 37.88 33.12 -29.97
N LEU A 485 36.83 33.27 -30.78
CA LEU A 485 36.28 32.16 -31.57
C LEU A 485 37.27 31.66 -32.63
N ALA A 486 38.23 32.49 -33.03
CA ALA A 486 39.31 32.12 -33.96
C ALA A 486 40.30 31.07 -33.39
N GLU A 487 40.31 30.87 -32.07
CA GLU A 487 41.11 29.84 -31.38
C GLU A 487 40.38 28.48 -31.32
N TYR A 488 39.13 28.42 -31.78
CA TYR A 488 38.35 27.20 -31.91
C TYR A 488 38.38 26.68 -33.35
N THR A 489 38.35 25.36 -33.49
CA THR A 489 38.17 24.67 -34.77
C THR A 489 36.69 24.44 -35.00
N LYS A 490 36.18 24.85 -36.16
CA LYS A 490 34.81 24.54 -36.58
C LYS A 490 34.72 23.06 -36.94
N ASP A 491 33.75 22.35 -36.37
CA ASP A 491 33.58 20.91 -36.63
C ASP A 491 32.72 20.62 -37.85
N ASN A 492 31.60 21.34 -38.00
CA ASN A 492 30.63 21.09 -39.07
C ASN A 492 30.97 21.85 -40.38
N ASP A 493 31.03 21.12 -41.50
CA ASP A 493 31.24 21.70 -42.84
C ASP A 493 29.98 22.39 -43.39
N THR A 494 28.80 21.89 -43.04
CA THR A 494 27.49 22.44 -43.41
C THR A 494 26.74 22.86 -42.16
N LEU A 495 25.94 23.93 -42.25
CA LEU A 495 25.05 24.35 -41.17
C LEU A 495 24.17 23.19 -40.71
N ILE A 496 24.06 23.03 -39.39
CA ILE A 496 23.15 22.06 -38.78
C ILE A 496 21.75 22.67 -38.87
N PRO A 497 20.79 22.06 -39.58
CA PRO A 497 19.50 22.69 -39.83
C PRO A 497 18.69 22.87 -38.53
N PRO A 498 17.82 23.89 -38.45
CA PRO A 498 16.85 24.03 -37.36
C PRO A 498 15.77 22.94 -37.41
N GLY A 499 15.26 22.56 -36.24
CA GLY A 499 14.25 21.52 -36.08
C GLY A 499 14.82 20.12 -35.78
N ALA A 500 14.03 19.31 -35.08
CA ALA A 500 14.47 18.02 -34.55
C ALA A 500 15.11 17.10 -35.62
N PRO A 501 16.24 16.44 -35.30
CA PRO A 501 16.82 16.31 -33.97
C PRO A 501 17.83 17.43 -33.62
N HIS A 502 17.67 18.03 -32.43
CA HIS A 502 18.57 19.05 -31.85
C HIS A 502 19.89 18.48 -31.31
N ARG A 503 20.47 17.53 -32.03
CA ARG A 503 21.68 16.82 -31.61
C ARG A 503 22.73 16.86 -32.69
N TYR A 504 23.99 16.95 -32.28
CA TYR A 504 25.13 16.83 -33.18
C TYR A 504 26.23 16.00 -32.55
N ILE A 505 26.83 15.13 -33.35
CA ILE A 505 27.87 14.21 -32.90
C ILE A 505 29.19 14.72 -33.42
N VAL A 506 30.07 15.12 -32.51
CA VAL A 506 31.48 15.39 -32.83
C VAL A 506 32.23 14.07 -32.71
N THR A 507 32.94 13.66 -33.75
CA THR A 507 33.70 12.40 -33.80
C THR A 507 35.20 12.65 -33.96
N ASP A 508 35.99 11.58 -33.98
CA ASP A 508 37.45 11.64 -34.17
C ASP A 508 38.19 12.46 -33.09
N LEU A 509 37.61 12.54 -31.89
CA LEU A 509 38.22 13.16 -30.72
C LEU A 509 39.33 12.26 -30.15
N THR A 510 40.32 12.89 -29.54
CA THR A 510 41.44 12.15 -28.94
C THR A 510 41.06 11.68 -27.53
N PRO A 511 41.25 10.40 -27.19
CA PRO A 511 41.00 9.89 -25.85
C PRO A 511 41.91 10.58 -24.82
N ASN A 512 41.39 10.78 -23.61
CA ASN A 512 42.04 11.42 -22.46
C ASN A 512 42.46 12.89 -22.70
N GLU A 513 41.73 13.59 -23.55
CA GLU A 513 41.89 15.03 -23.76
C GLU A 513 40.63 15.77 -23.30
N THR A 514 40.79 17.01 -22.83
CA THR A 514 39.69 17.89 -22.47
C THR A 514 39.39 18.83 -23.62
N TYR A 515 38.15 18.78 -24.11
CA TYR A 515 37.65 19.62 -25.18
C TYR A 515 36.71 20.69 -24.62
N TYR A 516 36.78 21.89 -25.20
CA TYR A 516 35.88 22.99 -24.93
C TYR A 516 35.04 23.26 -26.17
N PHE A 517 33.72 23.14 -26.07
CA PHE A 517 32.77 23.33 -27.17
C PHE A 517 32.02 24.65 -27.04
N VAL A 518 31.72 25.29 -28.16
CA VAL A 518 30.82 26.44 -28.26
C VAL A 518 29.92 26.30 -29.48
N ILE A 519 28.77 26.96 -29.46
CA ILE A 519 27.77 26.89 -30.53
C ILE A 519 27.32 28.29 -30.97
N SER A 520 27.06 28.45 -32.26
CA SER A 520 26.61 29.70 -32.89
C SER A 520 25.44 29.41 -33.84
N ALA A 521 24.49 30.34 -33.92
CA ALA A 521 23.43 30.33 -34.93
C ALA A 521 23.79 31.27 -36.11
N GLN A 522 23.24 30.98 -37.29
CA GLN A 522 23.34 31.82 -38.49
C GLN A 522 21.96 32.07 -39.07
N ASP A 523 21.69 33.32 -39.46
CA ASP A 523 20.42 33.75 -40.09
C ASP A 523 20.41 33.65 -41.64
N GLU A 524 19.24 33.89 -42.26
CA GLU A 524 19.01 33.83 -43.71
C GLU A 524 19.86 34.82 -44.52
N ILE A 525 20.34 35.89 -43.90
CA ILE A 525 21.21 36.89 -44.54
C ILE A 525 22.71 36.62 -44.29
N GLY A 526 23.03 35.53 -43.57
CA GLY A 526 24.38 35.05 -43.31
C GLY A 526 25.06 35.74 -42.14
N GLN A 527 24.31 36.33 -41.22
CA GLN A 527 24.83 36.91 -39.99
C GLN A 527 24.93 35.83 -38.91
N ASP A 528 26.14 35.65 -38.36
CA ASP A 528 26.38 34.75 -37.23
C ASP A 528 26.06 35.44 -35.89
N SER A 529 25.78 34.63 -34.87
CA SER A 529 25.71 35.09 -33.48
C SER A 529 26.93 35.91 -33.07
N LEU A 530 26.72 36.88 -32.18
CA LEU A 530 27.82 37.70 -31.67
C LEU A 530 28.85 36.83 -30.94
N GLU A 531 30.14 37.07 -31.23
CA GLU A 531 31.25 36.27 -30.71
C GLU A 531 31.25 36.16 -29.18
N ALA A 532 30.93 37.25 -28.48
CA ALA A 532 30.86 37.26 -27.02
C ALA A 532 29.79 36.28 -26.48
N ASP A 533 28.68 36.14 -27.18
CA ASP A 533 27.56 35.28 -26.77
C ASP A 533 27.87 33.82 -27.11
N VAL A 534 28.53 33.55 -28.25
CA VAL A 534 29.03 32.21 -28.61
C VAL A 534 30.00 31.70 -27.54
N LEU A 535 30.96 32.52 -27.12
CA LEU A 535 31.93 32.16 -26.08
C LEU A 535 31.27 31.96 -24.70
N ALA A 536 30.09 32.54 -24.45
CA ALA A 536 29.34 32.32 -23.23
C ALA A 536 28.66 30.93 -23.19
N THR A 537 28.52 30.24 -24.33
CA THR A 537 27.98 28.86 -24.41
C THR A 537 29.02 27.78 -24.06
N ARG A 538 30.21 28.17 -23.63
CA ARG A 538 31.34 27.26 -23.46
C ARG A 538 31.03 26.07 -22.57
N LEU A 539 31.20 24.88 -23.14
CA LEU A 539 30.99 23.57 -22.52
C LEU A 539 32.31 22.82 -22.43
N GLU A 540 32.70 22.37 -21.24
CA GLU A 540 33.90 21.55 -21.01
C GLU A 540 33.54 20.06 -20.99
N VAL A 541 34.24 19.24 -21.77
CA VAL A 541 34.02 17.79 -21.86
C VAL A 541 35.37 17.07 -21.86
N GLU A 542 35.58 16.18 -20.89
CA GLU A 542 36.76 15.31 -20.83
C GLU A 542 36.47 13.97 -21.52
N MET A 543 37.36 13.55 -22.42
CA MET A 543 37.20 12.30 -23.18
C MET A 543 37.72 11.10 -22.40
N VAL A 544 36.94 10.57 -21.47
CA VAL A 544 37.37 9.47 -20.57
C VAL A 544 37.03 8.10 -21.17
N ILE A 545 37.93 7.12 -21.03
CA ILE A 545 37.63 5.71 -21.35
C ILE A 545 36.99 5.05 -20.13
N HIS A 546 35.66 4.93 -20.14
CA HIS A 546 34.94 4.24 -19.06
C HIS A 546 35.07 2.71 -19.17
N PRO A 547 35.28 2.01 -18.05
CA PRO A 547 35.20 0.56 -18.03
C PRO A 547 33.77 0.06 -18.29
N VAL A 548 33.63 -1.18 -18.75
CA VAL A 548 32.34 -1.84 -19.01
C VAL A 548 32.07 -2.83 -17.88
N ALA A 549 31.03 -2.55 -17.09
CA ALA A 549 30.57 -3.44 -16.02
C ALA A 549 29.69 -4.58 -16.58
N VAL A 550 29.89 -5.79 -16.07
CA VAL A 550 29.10 -6.99 -16.39
C VAL A 550 28.79 -7.75 -15.09
N ILE A 551 27.51 -8.05 -14.85
CA ILE A 551 27.06 -8.80 -13.68
C ILE A 551 26.75 -10.25 -14.08
N THR A 552 27.28 -11.20 -13.30
CA THR A 552 26.95 -12.62 -13.39
C THR A 552 26.45 -13.10 -12.03
N VAL A 553 25.32 -13.83 -12.00
CA VAL A 553 24.70 -14.35 -10.77
C VAL A 553 24.78 -15.88 -10.70
N SER A 554 24.95 -16.44 -9.49
CA SER A 554 25.04 -17.89 -9.31
C SER A 554 23.74 -18.65 -9.57
N GLN A 555 22.59 -17.97 -9.52
CA GLN A 555 21.27 -18.55 -9.73
C GLN A 555 20.26 -17.51 -10.21
N GLU A 556 19.35 -17.93 -11.10
CA GLU A 556 18.31 -17.05 -11.69
C GLU A 556 17.05 -16.90 -10.81
N LYS A 557 16.86 -17.84 -9.86
CA LYS A 557 15.76 -17.79 -8.87
C LYS A 557 16.35 -17.64 -7.48
N VAL A 558 15.91 -16.62 -6.76
CA VAL A 558 16.39 -16.28 -5.42
C VAL A 558 15.21 -16.32 -4.47
N TYR A 559 15.43 -16.86 -3.27
CA TYR A 559 14.45 -16.88 -2.18
C TYR A 559 14.96 -15.97 -1.08
N GLU A 560 14.05 -15.41 -0.26
CA GLU A 560 14.45 -14.64 0.93
C GLU A 560 15.39 -15.49 1.81
N ASP A 561 16.33 -14.80 2.46
CA ASP A 561 17.42 -15.36 3.27
C ASP A 561 18.43 -16.25 2.52
N TRP A 562 18.35 -16.36 1.18
CA TRP A 562 19.32 -17.15 0.42
C TRP A 562 20.51 -16.31 -0.05
N ALA A 563 21.71 -16.62 0.43
CA ALA A 563 22.94 -16.00 -0.08
C ALA A 563 23.17 -16.31 -1.58
N VAL A 564 23.12 -15.27 -2.40
CA VAL A 564 23.42 -15.30 -3.84
C VAL A 564 24.84 -14.82 -4.05
N THR A 565 25.60 -15.49 -4.92
CA THR A 565 26.92 -15.00 -5.32
C THR A 565 26.78 -14.13 -6.56
N PHE A 566 27.21 -12.88 -6.44
CA PHE A 566 27.32 -11.92 -7.53
C PHE A 566 28.77 -11.78 -7.93
N SER A 567 29.03 -11.76 -9.23
CA SER A 567 30.37 -11.67 -9.80
C SER A 567 30.45 -10.56 -10.84
N GLY A 568 31.49 -9.74 -10.74
CA GLY A 568 31.83 -8.70 -11.71
C GLY A 568 32.97 -9.11 -12.66
N GLU A 569 33.47 -10.35 -12.58
CA GLU A 569 34.71 -10.79 -13.23
C GLU A 569 34.70 -10.64 -14.76
N ASP A 570 33.52 -10.64 -15.39
CA ASP A 570 33.34 -10.47 -16.84
C ASP A 570 33.42 -8.99 -17.28
N SER A 571 33.56 -8.05 -16.33
CA SER A 571 33.77 -6.62 -16.61
C SER A 571 35.16 -6.36 -17.20
N TYR A 572 35.31 -5.33 -18.02
CA TYR A 572 36.59 -5.02 -18.67
C TYR A 572 36.75 -3.53 -18.97
N SER A 573 38.00 -3.03 -18.99
CA SER A 573 38.31 -1.69 -19.51
C SER A 573 38.67 -1.75 -21.00
N PRO A 574 37.97 -1.03 -21.89
CA PRO A 574 38.36 -0.93 -23.30
C PRO A 574 39.77 -0.36 -23.51
N ALA A 575 40.27 0.44 -22.57
CA ALA A 575 41.64 0.96 -22.57
C ALA A 575 42.71 -0.12 -22.31
N SER A 576 42.32 -1.37 -22.02
CA SER A 576 43.21 -2.43 -21.52
C SER A 576 43.94 -2.05 -20.22
N VAL A 577 43.33 -1.15 -19.45
CA VAL A 577 43.79 -0.73 -18.12
C VAL A 577 43.24 -1.69 -17.08
N ALA A 578 43.95 -1.89 -15.97
CA ALA A 578 43.46 -2.77 -14.91
C ALA A 578 42.28 -2.14 -14.18
N LEU A 579 41.28 -2.97 -13.88
CA LEU A 579 40.20 -2.62 -12.95
C LEU A 579 40.73 -2.79 -11.52
N THR A 580 40.39 -1.83 -10.65
CA THR A 580 40.93 -1.74 -9.29
C THR A 580 39.91 -2.16 -8.26
N THR A 581 38.67 -1.71 -8.40
CA THR A 581 37.61 -1.92 -7.41
C THR A 581 36.27 -2.20 -8.08
N CYS A 582 35.43 -2.93 -7.35
CA CYS A 582 34.01 -3.14 -7.65
C CYS A 582 33.20 -2.63 -6.46
N THR A 583 32.13 -1.90 -6.72
CA THR A 583 31.16 -1.46 -5.71
C THR A 583 29.80 -2.06 -6.06
N TRP A 584 29.24 -2.81 -5.12
CA TRP A 584 27.94 -3.44 -5.24
C TRP A 584 26.90 -2.67 -4.42
N ASN A 585 25.75 -2.38 -5.03
CA ASN A 585 24.58 -1.88 -4.33
C ASN A 585 23.43 -2.85 -4.61
N PHE A 586 22.88 -3.47 -3.57
CA PHE A 586 21.86 -4.52 -3.73
C PHE A 586 20.42 -3.98 -3.77
N GLY A 587 20.21 -2.67 -3.57
CA GLY A 587 18.88 -2.06 -3.65
C GLY A 587 17.96 -2.39 -2.48
N ASP A 588 18.48 -2.97 -1.39
CA ASP A 588 17.76 -3.39 -0.18
C ASP A 588 17.94 -2.46 1.02
N GLY A 589 18.74 -1.40 0.86
CA GLY A 589 19.08 -0.47 1.93
C GLY A 589 20.30 -0.87 2.75
N SER A 590 21.01 -1.96 2.43
CA SER A 590 22.25 -2.37 3.10
C SER A 590 23.42 -1.39 2.89
N GLY A 591 23.29 -0.48 1.91
CA GLY A 591 24.34 0.43 1.48
C GLY A 591 25.34 -0.21 0.51
N ASP A 592 26.32 0.59 0.06
CA ASP A 592 27.30 0.18 -0.94
C ASP A 592 28.40 -0.72 -0.33
N PHE A 593 28.65 -1.85 -0.98
CA PHE A 593 29.70 -2.81 -0.64
C PHE A 593 30.85 -2.73 -1.63
N GLN A 594 31.96 -2.13 -1.21
CA GLN A 594 33.18 -2.03 -2.02
C GLN A 594 34.11 -3.23 -1.79
N VAL A 595 34.53 -3.88 -2.88
CA VAL A 595 35.45 -5.03 -2.89
C VAL A 595 36.56 -4.83 -3.93
N ALA A 596 37.73 -5.41 -3.68
CA ALA A 596 38.85 -5.36 -4.62
C ALA A 596 38.57 -6.25 -5.85
N TRP A 597 39.05 -5.82 -7.03
CA TRP A 597 38.92 -6.59 -8.27
C TRP A 597 39.55 -7.99 -8.16
N PRO A 598 38.91 -9.08 -8.66
CA PRO A 598 37.75 -9.09 -9.55
C PRO A 598 36.39 -9.25 -8.85
N GLY A 599 36.40 -9.21 -7.52
CA GLY A 599 35.27 -8.79 -6.68
C GLY A 599 33.97 -9.59 -6.79
N ALA A 600 33.97 -10.86 -6.38
CA ALA A 600 32.75 -11.61 -6.11
C ALA A 600 32.25 -11.37 -4.68
N VAL A 601 30.94 -11.22 -4.51
CA VAL A 601 30.29 -10.95 -3.22
C VAL A 601 29.11 -11.90 -3.00
N GLN A 602 28.90 -12.31 -1.75
CA GLN A 602 27.70 -13.03 -1.35
C GLN A 602 26.75 -12.07 -0.63
N HIS A 603 25.48 -12.10 -1.02
CA HIS A 603 24.44 -11.26 -0.41
C HIS A 603 23.13 -12.03 -0.30
N ALA A 604 22.44 -11.87 0.84
CA ALA A 604 21.12 -12.43 1.08
C ALA A 604 20.12 -11.28 1.26
N PHE A 605 18.86 -11.52 0.90
CA PHE A 605 17.81 -10.52 0.96
C PHE A 605 16.79 -10.89 2.03
N ASP A 606 16.54 -9.97 2.95
CA ASP A 606 15.72 -10.22 4.15
C ASP A 606 14.21 -10.32 3.85
N GLU A 607 13.73 -9.68 2.78
CA GLU A 607 12.31 -9.69 2.41
C GLU A 607 12.10 -9.81 0.89
N PRO A 608 10.96 -10.33 0.41
CA PRO A 608 10.66 -10.34 -1.02
C PRO A 608 10.07 -8.99 -1.43
N LEU A 609 10.74 -8.28 -2.35
CA LEU A 609 10.16 -7.09 -2.99
C LEU A 609 9.19 -7.45 -4.12
N ALA A 610 8.21 -6.58 -4.34
CA ALA A 610 7.36 -6.67 -5.52
C ALA A 610 8.17 -6.54 -6.82
N ALA A 611 7.68 -7.13 -7.91
CA ALA A 611 8.35 -7.10 -9.21
C ALA A 611 8.73 -5.66 -9.64
N PRO A 612 9.94 -5.46 -10.20
CA PRO A 612 10.81 -6.49 -10.77
C PRO A 612 11.77 -7.20 -9.79
N GLY A 613 11.75 -6.85 -8.50
CA GLY A 613 12.62 -7.40 -7.46
C GLY A 613 13.66 -6.38 -6.99
N TYR A 614 14.80 -6.85 -6.48
CA TYR A 614 15.90 -5.97 -6.06
C TYR A 614 16.69 -5.46 -7.26
N HIS A 615 16.94 -4.15 -7.28
CA HIS A 615 17.77 -3.50 -8.29
C HIS A 615 19.24 -3.57 -7.88
N VAL A 616 19.94 -4.61 -8.33
CA VAL A 616 21.35 -4.82 -8.00
C VAL A 616 22.21 -4.09 -9.02
N THR A 617 23.04 -3.16 -8.54
CA THR A 617 23.95 -2.35 -9.35
C THR A 617 25.40 -2.71 -9.04
N LEU A 618 26.18 -2.91 -10.10
CA LEU A 618 27.63 -3.06 -10.05
C LEU A 618 28.27 -1.83 -10.67
N THR A 619 29.19 -1.21 -9.95
CA THR A 619 30.07 -0.16 -10.48
C THR A 619 31.51 -0.65 -10.39
N VAL A 620 32.24 -0.60 -11.51
CA VAL A 620 33.67 -0.93 -11.57
C VAL A 620 34.48 0.33 -11.82
N GLU A 621 35.66 0.41 -11.20
CA GLU A 621 36.61 1.52 -11.35
C GLU A 621 37.94 1.00 -11.93
N ASP A 622 38.57 1.80 -12.80
CA ASP A 622 39.91 1.53 -13.31
C ASP A 622 41.03 2.24 -12.53
N ASP A 623 42.29 1.98 -12.89
CA ASP A 623 43.48 2.60 -12.25
C ASP A 623 43.54 4.14 -12.39
N TYR A 624 42.72 4.74 -13.24
CA TYR A 624 42.65 6.19 -13.46
C TYR A 624 41.44 6.85 -12.77
N GLY A 625 40.62 6.06 -12.08
CA GLY A 625 39.40 6.54 -11.41
C GLY A 625 38.19 6.67 -12.32
N ALA A 626 38.26 6.18 -13.57
CA ALA A 626 37.10 6.13 -14.44
C ALA A 626 36.18 5.00 -14.01
N THR A 627 34.88 5.27 -13.93
CA THR A 627 33.88 4.30 -13.48
C THR A 627 32.94 3.88 -14.59
N GLY A 628 32.41 2.67 -14.50
CA GLY A 628 31.39 2.11 -15.38
C GLY A 628 30.41 1.29 -14.58
N SER A 629 29.12 1.36 -14.90
CA SER A 629 28.07 0.76 -14.10
C SER A 629 27.07 -0.03 -14.94
N THR A 630 26.49 -1.06 -14.35
CA THR A 630 25.39 -1.84 -14.92
C THR A 630 24.48 -2.33 -13.80
N SER A 631 23.24 -2.69 -14.14
CA SER A 631 22.26 -3.17 -13.16
C SER A 631 21.48 -4.37 -13.69
N ILE A 632 21.04 -5.22 -12.76
CA ILE A 632 20.09 -6.30 -13.02
C ILE A 632 18.92 -6.22 -12.04
N ASP A 633 17.77 -6.72 -12.48
CA ASP A 633 16.61 -6.90 -11.62
C ASP A 633 16.58 -8.35 -11.13
N LEU A 634 16.61 -8.55 -9.81
CA LEU A 634 16.65 -9.87 -9.20
C LEU A 634 15.38 -10.14 -8.38
N PRO A 635 14.48 -11.02 -8.85
CA PRO A 635 13.29 -11.38 -8.09
C PRO A 635 13.64 -12.29 -6.90
N VAL A 636 13.19 -11.90 -5.71
CA VAL A 636 13.31 -12.69 -4.47
C VAL A 636 11.92 -13.22 -4.08
N LEU A 637 11.84 -14.51 -3.76
CA LEU A 637 10.59 -15.22 -3.48
C LEU A 637 10.42 -15.54 -1.98
N PRO A 638 9.22 -15.41 -1.39
CA PRO A 638 8.97 -15.66 0.04
C PRO A 638 9.00 -17.14 0.44
N LEU A 639 9.37 -17.42 1.70
CA LEU A 639 9.33 -18.73 2.36
C LEU A 639 7.89 -19.02 2.86
N THR A 640 7.02 -19.56 2.01
CA THR A 640 5.57 -19.77 2.33
C THR A 640 5.18 -21.23 2.55
N GLU A 641 3.90 -21.48 2.88
CA GLU A 641 3.25 -22.80 3.02
C GLU A 641 3.47 -23.77 1.85
N THR A 642 3.94 -23.25 0.71
CA THR A 642 4.46 -24.02 -0.44
C THR A 642 5.70 -24.87 -0.10
N ARG A 643 6.32 -24.69 1.07
CA ARG A 643 7.41 -25.55 1.55
C ARG A 643 6.95 -26.84 2.24
N ILE A 644 5.66 -26.98 2.48
CA ILE A 644 5.09 -28.11 3.20
C ILE A 644 4.52 -29.12 2.20
N LEU A 645 4.75 -30.40 2.44
CA LEU A 645 3.92 -31.49 1.94
C LEU A 645 3.10 -32.06 3.10
N LEU A 646 1.78 -31.84 3.07
CA LEU A 646 0.87 -32.38 4.07
C LEU A 646 0.47 -33.80 3.70
N VAL A 647 0.85 -34.78 4.52
CA VAL A 647 0.51 -36.20 4.35
C VAL A 647 -0.52 -36.62 5.39
N TRP A 648 -1.68 -37.11 4.93
CA TRP A 648 -2.78 -37.48 5.82
C TRP A 648 -3.37 -38.87 5.53
N ASN A 649 -3.93 -39.50 6.57
CA ASN A 649 -4.57 -40.80 6.44
C ASN A 649 -6.03 -40.68 5.99
N THR A 650 -6.29 -41.06 4.73
CA THR A 650 -7.64 -41.02 4.13
C THR A 650 -8.66 -41.97 4.79
N ASN A 651 -8.20 -42.95 5.56
CA ASN A 651 -9.08 -43.85 6.32
C ASN A 651 -9.41 -43.31 7.73
N SER A 652 -8.87 -42.16 8.15
CA SER A 652 -9.17 -41.55 9.45
C SER A 652 -10.07 -40.30 9.32
N ALA A 653 -11.16 -40.30 10.07
CA ALA A 653 -12.04 -39.13 10.19
C ALA A 653 -11.37 -37.98 10.95
N ASN A 654 -10.49 -38.28 11.92
CA ASN A 654 -9.72 -37.26 12.63
C ASN A 654 -8.77 -36.54 11.68
N ASP A 655 -8.05 -37.30 10.84
CA ASP A 655 -7.10 -36.75 9.89
C ASP A 655 -7.78 -35.94 8.79
N LEU A 656 -8.99 -36.31 8.35
CA LEU A 656 -9.78 -35.48 7.45
C LEU A 656 -10.07 -34.10 8.06
N GLU A 657 -10.43 -34.06 9.34
CA GLU A 657 -10.71 -32.82 10.06
C GLU A 657 -9.44 -31.97 10.25
N ILE A 658 -8.34 -32.59 10.69
CA ILE A 658 -7.04 -31.92 10.84
C ILE A 658 -6.54 -31.39 9.50
N LYS A 659 -6.59 -32.20 8.43
CA LYS A 659 -6.20 -31.81 7.08
C LYS A 659 -7.00 -30.61 6.60
N ASN A 660 -8.33 -30.64 6.74
CA ASN A 660 -9.17 -29.54 6.30
C ASN A 660 -8.93 -28.27 7.13
N TYR A 661 -8.65 -28.41 8.43
CA TYR A 661 -8.34 -27.28 9.30
C TYR A 661 -6.99 -26.64 8.93
N TYR A 662 -5.94 -27.46 8.80
CA TYR A 662 -4.57 -27.01 8.54
C TYR A 662 -4.37 -26.49 7.11
N ALA A 663 -4.99 -27.13 6.12
CA ALA A 663 -4.91 -26.71 4.72
C ALA A 663 -5.78 -25.49 4.39
N SER A 664 -6.74 -25.15 5.24
CA SER A 664 -7.62 -24.00 5.02
C SER A 664 -6.87 -22.68 5.27
N PRO A 665 -6.89 -21.70 4.36
CA PRO A 665 -6.29 -20.38 4.60
C PRO A 665 -7.10 -19.53 5.61
N TYR A 666 -8.24 -20.04 6.07
CA TYR A 666 -9.15 -19.33 6.97
C TYR A 666 -9.02 -19.72 8.43
N THR A 667 -8.43 -20.89 8.67
CA THR A 667 -8.29 -21.55 9.97
C THR A 667 -6.88 -22.10 10.21
N GLY A 668 -6.11 -22.32 9.14
CA GLY A 668 -4.80 -22.96 9.15
C GLY A 668 -3.79 -22.21 8.27
N ARG A 669 -2.79 -22.94 7.76
CA ARG A 669 -1.69 -22.41 6.94
C ARG A 669 -2.07 -22.15 5.48
N GLY A 670 -3.19 -22.66 4.98
CA GLY A 670 -3.56 -22.46 3.57
C GLY A 670 -2.79 -23.33 2.58
N ILE A 671 -2.39 -24.55 2.97
CA ILE A 671 -1.58 -25.46 2.13
C ILE A 671 -2.21 -25.63 0.73
N PRO A 672 -1.44 -25.41 -0.37
CA PRO A 672 -1.92 -25.63 -1.73
C PRO A 672 -2.41 -27.07 -1.97
N GLU A 673 -3.40 -27.27 -2.84
CA GLU A 673 -3.96 -28.62 -3.08
C GLU A 673 -2.94 -29.61 -3.64
N ASP A 674 -2.01 -29.15 -4.46
CA ASP A 674 -0.88 -29.89 -5.02
C ASP A 674 0.24 -30.15 -3.98
N HIS A 675 0.08 -29.64 -2.76
CA HIS A 675 0.95 -29.89 -1.61
C HIS A 675 0.26 -30.78 -0.55
N ILE A 676 -0.87 -31.42 -0.88
CA ILE A 676 -1.63 -32.29 0.02
C ILE A 676 -1.73 -33.70 -0.57
N LEU A 677 -1.16 -34.67 0.15
CA LEU A 677 -1.18 -36.07 -0.24
C LEU A 677 -1.99 -36.90 0.76
N GLY A 678 -3.09 -37.49 0.28
CA GLY A 678 -3.87 -38.46 1.04
C GLY A 678 -3.43 -39.89 0.75
N LEU A 679 -3.13 -40.68 1.78
CA LEU A 679 -2.79 -42.10 1.66
C LEU A 679 -3.81 -42.98 2.40
N PRO A 680 -4.22 -44.14 1.86
CA PRO A 680 -5.14 -45.08 2.54
C PRO A 680 -4.37 -45.96 3.53
N LEU A 681 -4.14 -45.45 4.75
CA LEU A 681 -3.29 -46.11 5.75
C LEU A 681 -4.09 -46.82 6.85
N ASP A 682 -3.43 -47.70 7.60
CA ASP A 682 -3.99 -48.35 8.79
C ASP A 682 -4.30 -47.29 9.86
N ALA A 683 -5.58 -47.00 10.07
CA ALA A 683 -6.06 -46.05 11.06
C ALA A 683 -6.23 -46.67 12.45
N ASP A 684 -6.10 -47.99 12.61
CA ASP A 684 -6.34 -48.71 13.87
C ASP A 684 -5.04 -49.02 14.64
N HIS A 685 -3.90 -49.02 13.97
CA HIS A 685 -2.59 -49.33 14.58
C HIS A 685 -1.56 -48.22 14.39
N GLU A 686 -0.91 -47.82 15.50
CA GLU A 686 0.22 -46.88 15.45
C GLU A 686 1.53 -47.55 15.03
N ALA A 687 1.67 -48.87 15.16
CA ALA A 687 2.90 -49.60 14.86
C ALA A 687 2.74 -50.53 13.67
N ILE A 688 3.55 -50.32 12.64
CA ILE A 688 3.49 -51.01 11.35
C ILE A 688 4.79 -51.77 11.07
N SER A 689 4.74 -52.75 10.17
CA SER A 689 5.95 -53.43 9.69
C SER A 689 6.78 -52.52 8.80
N ARG A 690 8.08 -52.80 8.68
CA ARG A 690 8.96 -52.10 7.74
C ARG A 690 8.49 -52.23 6.29
N ASP A 691 7.99 -53.41 5.90
CA ASP A 691 7.47 -53.64 4.55
C ASP A 691 6.29 -52.70 4.27
N TYR A 692 5.34 -52.56 5.21
CA TYR A 692 4.21 -51.65 5.09
C TYR A 692 4.67 -50.19 4.97
N TYR A 693 5.64 -49.76 5.80
CA TYR A 693 6.21 -48.41 5.68
C TYR A 693 6.78 -48.17 4.29
N ASN A 694 7.56 -49.12 3.76
CA ASN A 694 8.16 -49.00 2.44
C ASN A 694 7.10 -48.90 1.34
N SER A 695 6.16 -49.85 1.28
CA SER A 695 5.20 -49.97 0.17
C SER A 695 4.05 -48.97 0.21
N ASP A 696 3.56 -48.62 1.40
CA ASP A 696 2.30 -47.90 1.56
C ASP A 696 2.51 -46.44 2.02
N ILE A 697 3.70 -46.07 2.48
CA ILE A 697 4.03 -44.71 2.93
C ILE A 697 5.18 -44.13 2.11
N ARG A 698 6.39 -44.68 2.22
CA ARG A 698 7.60 -44.12 1.61
C ARG A 698 7.53 -44.05 0.09
N ASP A 699 7.28 -45.18 -0.56
CA ASP A 699 7.31 -45.25 -2.02
C ASP A 699 6.18 -44.42 -2.69
N PRO A 700 4.95 -44.37 -2.14
CA PRO A 700 3.92 -43.44 -2.60
C PRO A 700 4.30 -41.95 -2.45
N ILE A 701 4.90 -41.55 -1.31
CA ILE A 701 5.34 -40.16 -1.12
C ILE A 701 6.48 -39.81 -2.09
N ARG A 702 7.47 -40.70 -2.28
CA ARG A 702 8.53 -40.54 -3.29
C ARG A 702 7.95 -40.32 -4.67
N THR A 703 7.03 -41.20 -5.08
CA THR A 703 6.40 -41.15 -6.40
C THR A 703 5.65 -39.83 -6.58
N TYR A 704 4.91 -39.39 -5.57
CA TYR A 704 4.20 -38.12 -5.61
C TYR A 704 5.14 -36.92 -5.80
N ILE A 705 6.25 -36.87 -5.06
CA ILE A 705 7.24 -35.79 -5.20
C ILE A 705 7.96 -35.86 -6.56
N ASP A 706 8.28 -37.05 -7.05
CA ASP A 706 8.97 -37.25 -8.33
C ASP A 706 8.12 -36.90 -9.55
N ASP A 707 6.80 -37.11 -9.46
CA ASP A 707 5.85 -36.78 -10.52
C ASP A 707 5.53 -35.27 -10.61
N GLN A 708 5.97 -34.47 -9.63
CA GLN A 708 5.71 -33.03 -9.54
C GLN A 708 6.97 -32.21 -9.91
N PRO A 709 6.97 -31.46 -11.04
CA PRO A 709 8.18 -30.81 -11.58
C PRO A 709 8.87 -29.78 -10.68
N PHE A 710 8.19 -29.30 -9.63
CA PHE A 710 8.67 -28.26 -8.71
C PHE A 710 8.93 -28.78 -7.29
N ALA A 711 8.44 -29.97 -6.94
CA ALA A 711 8.30 -30.42 -5.55
C ALA A 711 9.64 -30.67 -4.84
N ARG A 712 10.66 -31.17 -5.54
CA ARG A 712 12.00 -31.37 -4.95
C ARG A 712 12.73 -30.06 -4.65
N ASP A 713 12.43 -29.01 -5.39
CA ASP A 713 13.04 -27.69 -5.24
C ASP A 713 12.22 -26.78 -4.31
N SER A 714 10.95 -27.11 -4.06
CA SER A 714 10.04 -26.30 -3.26
C SER A 714 9.73 -26.87 -1.88
N ILE A 715 9.72 -28.20 -1.67
CA ILE A 715 9.33 -28.82 -0.39
C ILE A 715 10.54 -28.95 0.52
N TYR A 716 10.41 -28.45 1.76
CA TYR A 716 11.43 -28.54 2.81
C TYR A 716 10.96 -29.42 3.98
N TYR A 717 9.65 -29.41 4.21
CA TYR A 717 9.02 -30.07 5.36
C TYR A 717 7.96 -31.05 4.88
N ILE A 718 7.96 -32.27 5.43
CA ILE A 718 6.84 -33.19 5.34
C ILE A 718 6.08 -33.10 6.65
N VAL A 719 4.77 -32.87 6.59
CA VAL A 719 3.92 -32.78 7.78
C VAL A 719 2.97 -33.97 7.80
N THR A 720 3.09 -34.84 8.80
CA THR A 720 2.17 -35.97 9.00
C THR A 720 1.05 -35.60 9.95
N THR A 721 -0.15 -36.13 9.74
CA THR A 721 -1.29 -35.96 10.67
C THR A 721 -1.38 -37.09 11.69
N LYS A 722 -2.19 -36.85 12.73
CA LYS A 722 -2.38 -37.70 13.92
C LYS A 722 -2.43 -39.21 13.63
N ASP A 723 -3.24 -39.65 12.67
CA ASP A 723 -3.52 -41.06 12.38
C ASP A 723 -2.76 -41.63 11.18
N VAL A 724 -1.74 -40.91 10.66
CA VAL A 724 -0.64 -41.56 9.93
C VAL A 724 0.09 -42.47 10.94
N PRO A 725 0.44 -43.73 10.61
CA PRO A 725 1.13 -44.61 11.55
C PRO A 725 2.36 -43.92 12.18
N LEU A 726 2.59 -44.18 13.48
CA LEU A 726 3.61 -43.49 14.26
C LEU A 726 4.95 -44.24 14.23
N LYS A 727 4.92 -45.57 14.23
CA LYS A 727 6.08 -46.42 14.54
C LYS A 727 6.34 -47.45 13.46
N VAL A 728 7.62 -47.66 13.19
CA VAL A 728 8.12 -48.76 12.36
C VAL A 728 8.73 -49.82 13.27
N GLN A 729 8.21 -51.04 13.19
CA GLN A 729 8.69 -52.19 13.96
C GLN A 729 10.04 -52.70 13.43
N SER A 730 10.87 -53.21 14.34
CA SER A 730 12.15 -53.85 14.01
C SER A 730 11.97 -55.11 13.16
N ASN A 731 12.84 -55.28 12.16
CA ASN A 731 12.90 -56.49 11.32
C ASN A 731 13.71 -57.65 11.95
N GLY A 732 14.18 -57.48 13.20
CA GLY A 732 14.97 -58.47 13.94
C GLY A 732 16.19 -57.84 14.63
N GLY A 733 16.66 -58.47 15.72
CA GLY A 733 17.73 -57.97 16.58
C GLY A 733 17.48 -58.30 18.07
N SER A 734 18.45 -58.06 18.94
CA SER A 734 18.26 -58.14 20.40
C SER A 734 18.86 -56.91 21.09
N GLY A 735 18.09 -56.31 22.01
CA GLY A 735 18.53 -55.13 22.76
C GLY A 735 18.72 -53.91 21.87
N TYR A 736 19.89 -53.31 21.95
CA TYR A 736 20.29 -52.04 21.34
C TYR A 736 20.64 -52.11 19.84
N LEU A 737 20.53 -53.30 19.24
CA LEU A 737 20.74 -53.57 17.81
C LEU A 737 19.42 -53.73 17.05
N ASN A 738 18.33 -53.13 17.56
CA ASN A 738 17.01 -53.20 16.96
C ASN A 738 16.78 -52.01 16.01
N SER A 739 16.07 -52.24 14.91
CA SER A 739 15.76 -51.25 13.86
C SER A 739 14.41 -50.53 14.11
N TYR A 740 14.09 -50.25 15.37
CA TYR A 740 12.89 -49.49 15.72
C TYR A 740 13.06 -48.02 15.35
N ALA A 741 12.04 -47.42 14.74
CA ALA A 741 12.04 -46.01 14.39
C ALA A 741 10.63 -45.42 14.40
N THR A 742 10.52 -44.11 14.33
CA THR A 742 9.29 -43.41 13.97
C THR A 742 9.14 -43.36 12.45
N VAL A 743 7.90 -43.32 11.97
CA VAL A 743 7.64 -43.06 10.55
C VAL A 743 8.23 -41.72 10.14
N ASP A 744 8.14 -40.72 11.02
CA ASP A 744 8.61 -39.36 10.81
C ASP A 744 10.14 -39.30 10.63
N SER A 745 10.91 -39.95 11.51
CA SER A 745 12.37 -40.01 11.42
C SER A 745 12.87 -40.78 10.18
N GLU A 746 12.09 -41.76 9.71
CA GLU A 746 12.38 -42.49 8.47
C GLU A 746 12.10 -41.64 7.22
N LEU A 747 11.04 -40.84 7.25
CA LEU A 747 10.70 -39.92 6.16
C LEU A 747 11.73 -38.78 5.99
N CYS A 748 12.53 -38.46 7.01
CA CYS A 748 13.68 -37.57 6.86
C CYS A 748 14.68 -38.06 5.81
N LEU A 749 14.76 -39.38 5.66
CA LEU A 749 15.64 -40.09 4.74
C LEU A 749 14.84 -40.61 3.54
N LEU A 750 13.83 -39.83 3.13
CA LEU A 750 12.84 -40.26 2.15
C LEU A 750 13.47 -40.97 0.97
N TYR A 751 14.56 -40.51 0.36
CA TYR A 751 15.17 -41.09 -0.86
C TYR A 751 16.28 -42.11 -0.62
N GLU A 752 16.65 -42.31 0.62
CA GLU A 752 17.75 -43.20 0.97
C GLU A 752 17.32 -44.68 0.93
N THR A 753 18.24 -45.58 0.57
CA THR A 753 17.95 -47.02 0.35
C THR A 753 18.84 -47.93 1.19
N TYR A 754 18.97 -47.62 2.48
CA TYR A 754 19.82 -48.37 3.39
C TYR A 754 19.13 -49.64 3.94
N ASP A 755 19.93 -50.70 4.18
CA ASP A 755 19.54 -51.81 5.06
C ASP A 755 19.71 -51.33 6.51
N LEU A 756 18.67 -50.63 7.00
CA LEU A 756 18.64 -49.86 8.26
C LEU A 756 18.61 -50.76 9.50
N GLN A 757 19.58 -51.66 9.64
CA GLN A 757 19.68 -52.51 10.83
C GLN A 757 20.06 -51.70 12.09
N GLN A 758 20.41 -50.40 11.97
CA GLN A 758 20.81 -49.50 13.05
C GLN A 758 20.43 -48.03 12.77
N HIS A 759 20.18 -47.27 13.84
CA HIS A 759 20.08 -45.80 13.88
C HIS A 759 21.23 -45.07 13.19
N LEU A 760 20.96 -43.88 12.66
CA LEU A 760 21.93 -43.07 11.92
C LEU A 760 22.21 -41.75 12.63
N ASP A 761 23.42 -41.22 12.48
CA ASP A 761 23.75 -39.88 12.94
C ASP A 761 23.01 -38.85 12.09
N ASN A 762 22.38 -37.88 12.75
CA ASN A 762 21.73 -36.78 12.06
C ASN A 762 22.78 -35.84 11.44
N PRO A 763 22.85 -35.72 10.09
CA PRO A 763 23.82 -34.86 9.43
C PRO A 763 23.60 -33.37 9.71
N TYR A 764 22.42 -32.97 10.22
CA TYR A 764 22.06 -31.60 10.55
C TYR A 764 22.37 -31.22 12.01
N TYR A 765 22.66 -32.20 12.88
CA TYR A 765 23.06 -31.93 14.27
C TYR A 765 24.33 -31.06 14.34
N GLY A 766 24.28 -30.04 15.19
CA GLY A 766 25.23 -28.90 15.23
C GLY A 766 26.66 -29.23 15.65
N HIS A 767 27.50 -29.74 14.76
CA HIS A 767 28.97 -29.75 14.88
C HIS A 767 29.68 -29.96 13.53
N PHE A 768 30.65 -29.11 13.18
CA PHE A 768 31.64 -29.37 12.11
C PHE A 768 33.07 -28.98 12.50
N SER A 769 33.84 -29.97 12.97
CA SER A 769 35.30 -30.08 12.78
C SER A 769 35.69 -31.56 12.83
N SER A 770 35.52 -32.26 11.71
CA SER A 770 36.03 -33.62 11.43
C SER A 770 36.06 -34.59 12.62
N GLY A 771 34.89 -35.09 13.05
CA GLY A 771 34.78 -36.14 14.06
C GLY A 771 33.48 -36.07 14.86
N PHE A 772 33.01 -37.22 15.35
CA PHE A 772 31.86 -37.34 16.25
C PHE A 772 32.21 -36.75 17.63
N PRO A 773 31.30 -36.00 18.30
CA PRO A 773 31.48 -35.67 19.70
C PRO A 773 31.70 -36.96 20.49
N PRO A 774 32.70 -37.04 21.39
CA PRO A 774 32.76 -38.15 22.35
C PRO A 774 31.40 -38.38 22.99
N THR A 775 31.06 -39.63 23.31
CA THR A 775 29.87 -39.94 24.12
C THR A 775 29.84 -39.04 25.36
N GLY A 776 28.71 -38.35 25.59
CA GLY A 776 28.58 -37.36 26.68
C GLY A 776 29.06 -35.95 26.32
N LYS A 777 28.98 -35.53 25.07
CA LYS A 777 29.24 -34.13 24.65
C LYS A 777 28.13 -33.59 23.75
N LYS A 778 27.79 -32.31 23.93
CA LYS A 778 26.74 -31.58 23.20
C LYS A 778 27.25 -30.93 21.91
N GLY A 779 26.31 -30.56 21.05
CA GLY A 779 26.62 -29.80 19.84
C GLY A 779 26.81 -28.32 20.14
N ASP A 780 27.32 -27.58 19.18
CA ASP A 780 27.69 -26.17 19.29
C ASP A 780 26.83 -25.31 18.35
N PRO A 781 25.89 -24.51 18.91
CA PRO A 781 25.05 -23.59 18.14
C PRO A 781 25.83 -22.52 17.35
N ALA A 782 27.07 -22.19 17.72
CA ALA A 782 27.87 -21.21 16.98
C ALA A 782 28.40 -21.78 15.65
N LYS A 783 28.40 -23.11 15.46
CA LYS A 783 28.90 -23.82 14.25
C LYS A 783 27.77 -24.29 13.32
N SER A 784 26.61 -23.73 13.53
CA SER A 784 25.33 -24.00 12.92
C SER A 784 25.19 -23.53 11.47
N GLN A 785 24.39 -24.25 10.67
CA GLN A 785 24.07 -23.89 9.28
C GLN A 785 22.56 -23.87 9.03
N GLU A 786 22.10 -23.09 8.05
CA GLU A 786 20.69 -23.03 7.58
C GLU A 786 20.19 -24.34 6.99
N TRP A 787 18.94 -24.73 7.28
CA TRP A 787 18.38 -25.95 6.71
C TRP A 787 18.08 -25.82 5.21
N LYS A 788 18.52 -26.82 4.45
CA LYS A 788 18.39 -26.96 3.00
C LYS A 788 18.30 -28.46 2.65
N PRO A 789 17.17 -28.93 2.08
CA PRO A 789 17.00 -30.29 1.60
C PRO A 789 18.20 -30.78 0.81
N PHE A 790 18.59 -32.04 1.01
CA PHE A 790 19.67 -32.73 0.30
C PHE A 790 21.09 -32.17 0.48
N GLN A 791 21.28 -31.03 1.17
CA GLN A 791 22.61 -30.46 1.41
C GLN A 791 23.31 -31.06 2.62
N PHE A 792 22.56 -31.66 3.55
CA PHE A 792 23.08 -32.22 4.78
C PHE A 792 23.48 -33.68 4.58
N SER A 793 24.73 -33.88 4.17
CA SER A 793 25.34 -35.20 3.96
C SER A 793 26.46 -35.47 4.96
N ARG A 794 26.43 -36.63 5.63
CA ARG A 794 27.49 -37.06 6.55
C ARG A 794 27.59 -38.58 6.56
N ASP A 795 28.81 -39.10 6.48
CA ASP A 795 29.10 -40.54 6.48
C ASP A 795 28.26 -41.35 5.47
N GLY A 796 27.97 -40.74 4.33
CA GLY A 796 27.16 -41.32 3.26
C GLY A 796 25.65 -41.16 3.45
N VAL A 797 25.16 -40.67 4.59
CA VAL A 797 23.74 -40.40 4.85
C VAL A 797 23.39 -38.98 4.43
N THR A 798 22.35 -38.81 3.62
CA THR A 798 21.82 -37.49 3.21
C THR A 798 20.44 -37.29 3.79
N MET A 799 20.22 -36.19 4.52
CA MET A 799 18.88 -35.84 4.99
C MET A 799 18.12 -35.10 3.88
N ASN A 800 16.95 -35.61 3.51
CA ASN A 800 16.16 -35.11 2.40
C ASN A 800 15.15 -34.06 2.86
N TYR A 801 14.43 -34.32 3.95
CA TYR A 801 13.37 -33.43 4.46
C TYR A 801 13.39 -33.39 6.00
N LEU A 802 12.85 -32.32 6.59
CA LEU A 802 12.46 -32.35 8.00
C LEU A 802 11.01 -32.80 8.10
N VAL A 803 10.68 -33.57 9.14
CA VAL A 803 9.35 -34.18 9.25
C VAL A 803 8.73 -33.85 10.59
N THR A 804 7.61 -33.15 10.60
CA THR A 804 6.88 -32.87 11.84
C THR A 804 5.50 -33.52 11.82
N ARG A 805 4.94 -33.69 13.01
CA ARG A 805 3.64 -34.30 13.18
C ARG A 805 2.64 -33.34 13.83
N LEU A 806 1.46 -33.24 13.25
CA LEU A 806 0.31 -32.58 13.84
C LEU A 806 -0.51 -33.60 14.66
N THR A 807 -0.18 -33.73 15.95
CA THR A 807 -0.79 -34.72 16.85
C THR A 807 -0.96 -34.19 18.28
N GLY A 808 -1.80 -34.87 19.05
CA GLY A 808 -2.26 -34.55 20.41
C GLY A 808 -3.19 -35.68 20.88
N TRP A 809 -3.84 -35.59 22.05
CA TRP A 809 -4.75 -36.67 22.46
C TRP A 809 -5.98 -36.76 21.56
N ASN A 810 -6.54 -35.61 21.19
CA ASN A 810 -7.71 -35.49 20.33
C ASN A 810 -7.52 -34.41 19.24
N VAL A 811 -8.50 -34.28 18.34
CA VAL A 811 -8.44 -33.31 17.22
C VAL A 811 -8.43 -31.86 17.71
N ASP A 812 -9.14 -31.54 18.80
CA ASP A 812 -9.21 -30.18 19.33
C ASP A 812 -7.85 -29.75 19.91
N ASP A 813 -7.12 -30.66 20.56
CA ASP A 813 -5.74 -30.40 21.00
C ASP A 813 -4.84 -30.06 19.80
N VAL A 814 -4.98 -30.78 18.69
CA VAL A 814 -4.21 -30.55 17.45
C VAL A 814 -4.56 -29.20 16.82
N LYS A 815 -5.85 -28.85 16.74
CA LYS A 815 -6.27 -27.54 16.24
C LYS A 815 -5.77 -26.41 17.12
N ALA A 816 -5.88 -26.56 18.44
CA ALA A 816 -5.38 -25.57 19.37
C ALA A 816 -3.85 -25.42 19.26
N MET A 817 -3.11 -26.51 19.04
CA MET A 817 -1.68 -26.48 18.76
C MET A 817 -1.37 -25.69 17.48
N ILE A 818 -2.12 -25.94 16.39
CA ILE A 818 -2.02 -25.19 15.13
C ILE A 818 -2.30 -23.69 15.36
N ASP A 819 -3.36 -23.35 16.09
CA ASP A 819 -3.73 -21.96 16.38
C ASP A 819 -2.62 -21.23 17.15
N ARG A 820 -1.97 -21.92 18.10
CA ARG A 820 -0.81 -21.37 18.82
C ARG A 820 0.40 -21.18 17.91
N SER A 821 0.65 -22.12 17.00
CA SER A 821 1.73 -22.00 16.01
C SER A 821 1.53 -20.89 14.99
N LEU A 822 0.27 -20.54 14.67
CA LEU A 822 -0.08 -19.44 13.77
C LEU A 822 -0.06 -18.08 14.45
N ASN A 823 -0.13 -18.05 15.77
CA ASN A 823 -0.09 -16.83 16.58
C ASN A 823 1.06 -16.92 17.60
N PRO A 824 2.30 -17.14 17.16
CA PRO A 824 3.42 -17.34 18.06
C PRO A 824 3.66 -16.09 18.91
N TYR A 825 4.16 -16.29 20.12
CA TYR A 825 4.44 -15.22 21.07
C TYR A 825 5.47 -14.25 20.51
N SER A 826 5.25 -12.97 20.78
CA SER A 826 6.22 -11.91 20.57
C SER A 826 6.29 -11.00 21.77
N GLY A 827 7.51 -10.80 22.29
CA GLY A 827 7.74 -10.03 23.51
C GLY A 827 9.08 -10.36 24.16
N SER A 828 9.42 -9.61 25.21
CA SER A 828 10.65 -9.79 25.97
C SER A 828 10.47 -10.63 27.23
N GLU A 829 9.24 -10.90 27.67
CA GLU A 829 8.99 -11.67 28.89
C GLU A 829 8.81 -13.15 28.53
N PHE A 830 9.88 -13.94 28.67
CA PHE A 830 9.89 -15.38 28.41
C PHE A 830 11.00 -16.08 29.20
N TYR A 831 10.78 -17.37 29.52
CA TYR A 831 11.71 -18.16 30.32
C TYR A 831 11.86 -19.59 29.80
N VAL A 832 13.10 -20.09 29.81
CA VAL A 832 13.43 -21.51 29.63
C VAL A 832 13.71 -22.15 30.99
N ILE A 833 13.06 -23.26 31.28
CA ILE A 833 13.25 -24.01 32.51
C ILE A 833 14.02 -25.31 32.22
N LEU A 834 15.22 -25.41 32.77
CA LEU A 834 16.05 -26.61 32.78
C LEU A 834 15.94 -27.29 34.16
N ASP A 835 15.06 -28.29 34.25
CA ASP A 835 14.76 -29.03 35.48
C ASP A 835 15.63 -30.29 35.61
N ASP A 836 16.86 -30.03 36.06
CA ASP A 836 17.90 -31.04 36.32
C ASP A 836 17.83 -31.62 37.75
N ALA A 837 16.62 -31.90 38.24
CA ALA A 837 16.43 -32.43 39.59
C ALA A 837 16.92 -33.89 39.79
N ASN A 838 17.62 -34.51 38.82
CA ASN A 838 18.10 -35.89 38.90
C ASN A 838 19.56 -35.99 39.34
N LYS A 839 19.78 -36.38 40.60
CA LYS A 839 21.12 -36.45 41.21
C LYS A 839 22.08 -37.52 40.66
N ASN A 840 21.62 -38.37 39.73
CA ASN A 840 22.41 -39.51 39.23
C ASN A 840 22.84 -39.34 37.76
N TYR A 841 22.28 -38.38 37.01
CA TYR A 841 22.56 -38.16 35.59
C TYR A 841 22.57 -36.66 35.33
N ASP A 842 23.75 -36.11 35.02
CA ASP A 842 23.95 -34.67 34.81
C ASP A 842 24.03 -34.36 33.31
N MET A 843 23.00 -34.79 32.56
CA MET A 843 23.03 -34.68 31.09
C MET A 843 22.74 -33.26 30.61
N MET A 844 22.09 -32.44 31.45
CA MET A 844 21.82 -31.03 31.13
C MET A 844 23.08 -30.17 31.26
N ASN A 845 24.04 -30.50 32.13
CA ASN A 845 25.29 -29.74 32.25
C ASN A 845 26.51 -30.37 31.53
N GLU A 846 26.31 -31.39 30.68
CA GLU A 846 27.39 -31.89 29.82
C GLU A 846 27.91 -30.79 28.87
N PRO A 847 29.23 -30.63 28.71
CA PRO A 847 29.79 -29.57 27.87
C PRO A 847 29.70 -29.91 26.38
N THR A 848 29.91 -28.89 25.54
CA THR A 848 30.04 -29.00 24.09
C THR A 848 31.23 -29.89 23.69
N ALA A 849 31.19 -30.42 22.47
CA ALA A 849 32.17 -31.36 21.93
C ALA A 849 33.63 -30.89 21.98
N ASP A 850 33.87 -29.58 21.97
CA ASP A 850 35.20 -28.96 22.07
C ASP A 850 35.53 -28.43 23.47
N ASP A 851 34.74 -28.80 24.48
CA ASP A 851 34.86 -28.41 25.89
C ASP A 851 34.82 -26.87 26.10
N SER A 852 34.22 -26.14 25.17
CA SER A 852 34.20 -24.67 25.19
C SER A 852 33.08 -24.08 26.04
N GLU A 853 31.91 -24.74 26.10
CA GLU A 853 30.68 -24.24 26.70
C GLU A 853 29.87 -25.41 27.32
N ASP A 854 28.97 -25.15 28.27
CA ASP A 854 27.89 -26.05 28.71
C ASP A 854 26.52 -25.45 28.34
N ALA A 855 25.43 -26.21 28.54
CA ALA A 855 24.07 -25.77 28.17
C ALA A 855 23.69 -24.44 28.82
N THR A 856 24.05 -24.26 30.09
CA THR A 856 23.78 -23.05 30.86
C THR A 856 24.53 -21.86 30.26
N SER A 857 25.80 -22.02 29.90
CA SER A 857 26.58 -20.96 29.26
C SER A 857 26.13 -20.64 27.83
N VAL A 858 25.64 -21.64 27.08
CA VAL A 858 25.07 -21.45 25.74
C VAL A 858 23.80 -20.62 25.83
N LEU A 859 22.90 -20.95 26.76
CA LEU A 859 21.66 -20.19 26.97
C LEU A 859 21.93 -18.81 27.59
N ASP A 860 22.90 -18.68 28.50
CA ASP A 860 23.31 -17.37 29.05
C ASP A 860 23.84 -16.43 27.98
N ARG A 861 24.68 -16.93 27.09
CA ARG A 861 25.21 -16.15 25.97
C ARG A 861 24.13 -15.80 24.94
N THR A 862 23.19 -16.71 24.69
CA THR A 862 22.23 -16.59 23.59
C THR A 862 20.94 -15.88 24.00
N LEU A 863 20.45 -16.15 25.20
CA LEU A 863 19.18 -15.64 25.73
C LEU A 863 19.38 -14.64 26.87
N GLY A 864 20.60 -14.51 27.42
CA GLY A 864 20.85 -13.70 28.61
C GLY A 864 20.48 -14.43 29.92
N GLY A 865 21.28 -14.18 30.97
CA GLY A 865 21.15 -14.83 32.28
C GLY A 865 19.87 -14.57 33.06
N THR A 866 18.96 -13.75 32.51
CA THR A 866 17.64 -13.48 33.09
C THR A 866 16.52 -14.29 32.45
N HIS A 867 16.76 -14.98 31.32
CA HIS A 867 15.72 -15.65 30.53
C HIS A 867 15.72 -17.18 30.66
N TYR A 868 16.51 -17.74 31.57
CA TYR A 868 16.43 -19.15 31.89
C TYR A 868 16.61 -19.41 33.38
N TYR A 869 16.08 -20.54 33.83
CA TYR A 869 16.28 -21.07 35.17
C TYR A 869 16.84 -22.49 35.06
N SER A 870 17.95 -22.75 35.75
CA SER A 870 18.60 -24.07 35.80
C SER A 870 18.81 -24.48 37.26
N ASP A 871 18.52 -25.75 37.61
CA ASP A 871 18.73 -26.30 38.97
C ASP A 871 20.20 -26.64 39.27
N THR A 872 21.16 -25.84 38.80
CA THR A 872 22.59 -26.12 39.02
C THR A 872 22.97 -25.96 40.52
N ASP A 873 22.25 -25.09 41.25
CA ASP A 873 22.54 -24.72 42.64
C ASP A 873 21.62 -25.38 43.70
N HIS A 874 20.42 -25.87 43.35
CA HIS A 874 19.48 -26.49 44.30
C HIS A 874 19.41 -28.01 44.20
N GLN A 875 20.18 -28.62 43.28
CA GLN A 875 20.51 -30.05 43.17
C GLN A 875 19.43 -30.99 43.72
N GLY A 876 18.32 -31.09 43.01
CA GLY A 876 17.28 -32.10 43.24
C GLY A 876 15.91 -31.58 43.63
N ASP A 877 15.66 -30.28 43.47
CA ASP A 877 14.36 -29.69 43.69
C ASP A 877 13.61 -29.58 42.35
N LYS A 878 12.42 -30.17 42.31
CA LYS A 878 11.54 -30.15 41.14
C LYS A 878 11.08 -28.72 40.85
N ILE A 879 11.40 -28.21 39.67
CA ILE A 879 10.99 -26.85 39.28
C ILE A 879 9.55 -26.89 38.76
N THR A 880 8.62 -26.48 39.60
CA THR A 880 7.21 -26.24 39.27
C THR A 880 6.87 -24.75 39.39
N ALA A 881 5.68 -24.33 38.93
CA ALA A 881 5.19 -22.96 39.15
C ALA A 881 5.18 -22.59 40.64
N ASP A 882 4.74 -23.53 41.50
CA ASP A 882 4.76 -23.38 42.95
C ASP A 882 6.18 -23.25 43.53
N PHE A 883 7.19 -23.87 42.89
CA PHE A 883 8.58 -23.72 43.29
C PHE A 883 9.12 -22.34 42.95
N LEU A 884 8.85 -21.84 41.74
CA LEU A 884 9.33 -20.54 41.28
C LEU A 884 8.74 -19.38 42.10
N GLN A 885 7.47 -19.48 42.53
CA GLN A 885 6.75 -18.45 43.31
C GLN A 885 6.73 -17.05 42.68
N ASP A 886 7.12 -16.92 41.41
CA ASP A 886 7.12 -15.69 40.64
C ASP A 886 6.24 -15.87 39.38
N PRO A 887 5.03 -15.29 39.38
CA PRO A 887 4.14 -15.33 38.23
C PRO A 887 4.76 -14.80 36.94
N ASN A 888 5.70 -13.86 37.01
CA ASN A 888 6.36 -13.34 35.81
C ASN A 888 7.16 -14.45 35.11
N ILE A 889 7.75 -15.36 35.88
CA ILE A 889 8.48 -16.51 35.36
C ILE A 889 7.51 -17.64 35.03
N SER A 890 6.66 -18.04 35.99
CA SER A 890 5.84 -19.24 35.86
C SER A 890 4.72 -19.12 34.83
N ASP A 891 4.26 -17.91 34.48
CA ASP A 891 3.23 -17.69 33.46
C ASP A 891 3.80 -17.48 32.04
N HIS A 892 5.13 -17.41 31.90
CA HIS A 892 5.83 -17.14 30.63
C HIS A 892 6.88 -18.22 30.29
N VAL A 893 6.60 -19.49 30.60
CA VAL A 893 7.52 -20.60 30.32
C VAL A 893 7.42 -20.99 28.84
N ILE A 894 8.40 -20.58 28.04
CA ILE A 894 8.46 -20.85 26.59
C ILE A 894 9.25 -22.12 26.25
N GLY A 895 10.08 -22.59 27.17
CA GLY A 895 10.82 -23.86 27.04
C GLY A 895 10.85 -24.61 28.35
N TYR A 896 10.59 -25.92 28.32
CA TYR A 896 10.73 -26.79 29.48
C TYR A 896 11.45 -28.09 29.12
N CYS A 897 12.52 -28.40 29.86
CA CYS A 897 13.23 -29.67 29.78
C CYS A 897 13.38 -30.27 31.18
N SER A 898 13.15 -31.58 31.34
CA SER A 898 13.41 -32.28 32.61
C SER A 898 13.80 -33.76 32.43
N HIS A 899 14.22 -34.41 33.51
CA HIS A 899 14.31 -35.89 33.56
C HIS A 899 12.97 -36.56 33.97
N GLY A 900 11.89 -35.77 34.09
CA GLY A 900 10.54 -36.21 34.45
C GLY A 900 10.50 -37.20 35.62
N VAL A 901 9.93 -38.39 35.44
CA VAL A 901 9.79 -39.36 36.55
C VAL A 901 11.13 -39.80 37.16
N HIS A 902 12.25 -39.69 36.41
CA HIS A 902 13.57 -40.05 36.91
C HIS A 902 14.11 -39.02 37.91
N SER A 903 13.56 -37.80 37.92
CA SER A 903 13.70 -36.81 38.99
C SER A 903 12.68 -37.01 40.13
N GLY A 904 11.95 -38.12 40.14
CA GLY A 904 10.97 -38.48 41.17
C GLY A 904 9.60 -37.82 40.99
N TYR A 905 9.31 -37.20 39.84
CA TYR A 905 7.94 -36.77 39.49
C TYR A 905 6.98 -37.98 39.40
N PRO A 906 5.67 -37.79 39.70
CA PRO A 906 4.67 -38.77 39.31
C PRO A 906 4.53 -38.83 37.79
N ASN A 907 3.87 -39.87 37.27
CA ASN A 907 3.74 -40.05 35.81
C ASN A 907 2.96 -38.91 35.15
N GLU A 908 2.04 -38.29 35.88
CA GLU A 908 1.10 -37.26 35.42
C GLU A 908 1.60 -35.82 35.66
N TYR A 909 2.90 -35.63 35.88
CA TYR A 909 3.43 -34.37 36.40
C TYR A 909 3.18 -33.15 35.50
N ILE A 910 3.12 -33.35 34.18
CA ILE A 910 2.80 -32.28 33.23
C ILE A 910 1.38 -31.76 33.46
N LEU A 911 0.42 -32.66 33.75
CA LEU A 911 -0.98 -32.32 33.97
C LEU A 911 -1.23 -31.78 35.38
N GLU A 912 -0.56 -32.35 36.39
CA GLU A 912 -0.94 -32.14 37.80
C GLU A 912 0.08 -31.33 38.62
N ASN A 913 1.32 -31.16 38.16
CA ASN A 913 2.39 -30.61 39.00
C ASN A 913 3.14 -29.41 38.41
N LEU A 914 3.32 -29.31 37.10
CA LEU A 914 4.09 -28.21 36.50
C LEU A 914 3.40 -26.86 36.73
N GLY A 915 2.13 -26.76 36.35
CA GLY A 915 1.29 -25.57 36.62
C GLY A 915 1.74 -24.29 35.89
N PHE A 916 2.57 -24.38 34.86
CA PHE A 916 3.07 -23.22 34.12
C PHE A 916 2.03 -22.62 33.16
N GLY A 917 2.15 -21.33 32.92
CA GLY A 917 1.57 -20.66 31.76
C GLY A 917 2.54 -20.77 30.57
N TYR A 918 2.00 -21.22 29.44
CA TYR A 918 2.76 -21.43 28.21
C TYR A 918 2.43 -20.36 27.18
N PRO A 919 3.38 -19.50 26.80
CA PRO A 919 3.24 -18.63 25.63
C PRO A 919 3.03 -19.46 24.36
N ASN A 920 2.32 -18.88 23.39
CA ASN A 920 2.18 -19.50 22.07
C ASN A 920 3.58 -19.69 21.45
N GLY A 921 3.85 -20.90 20.94
CA GLY A 921 5.20 -21.30 20.53
C GLY A 921 5.99 -22.08 21.58
N ALA A 922 5.47 -22.29 22.79
CA ALA A 922 6.20 -23.02 23.83
C ALA A 922 6.55 -24.47 23.45
N LEU A 923 7.78 -24.89 23.79
CA LEU A 923 8.36 -26.19 23.46
C LEU A 923 8.64 -27.06 24.70
N PHE A 924 8.42 -28.36 24.55
CA PHE A 924 8.68 -29.36 25.58
C PHE A 924 9.62 -30.46 25.11
N MET A 925 10.46 -30.91 26.03
CA MET A 925 11.18 -32.17 25.91
C MET A 925 11.48 -32.77 27.28
N SER A 926 11.79 -34.06 27.32
CA SER A 926 12.32 -34.69 28.53
C SER A 926 13.28 -35.82 28.21
N TYR A 927 14.24 -36.05 29.12
CA TYR A 927 15.12 -37.22 29.13
C TYR A 927 14.39 -38.44 29.71
N GLU A 928 13.22 -38.75 29.17
CA GLU A 928 12.39 -39.89 29.55
C GLU A 928 12.18 -40.84 28.38
N SER A 929 12.18 -42.13 28.69
CA SER A 929 11.77 -43.16 27.74
C SER A 929 10.27 -43.01 27.45
N PHE A 930 9.79 -43.35 26.26
CA PHE A 930 8.34 -43.48 26.02
C PHE A 930 7.49 -42.21 26.28
N ASN A 931 8.06 -40.99 26.33
CA ASN A 931 7.31 -39.72 26.46
C ASN A 931 6.57 -39.31 25.16
N GLY A 932 6.74 -40.07 24.07
CA GLY A 932 5.92 -40.01 22.85
C GLY A 932 5.31 -41.37 22.51
N ARG A 933 5.04 -42.24 23.51
CA ARG A 933 4.70 -43.64 23.26
C ARG A 933 3.47 -43.82 22.40
N THR A 934 2.46 -43.00 22.59
CA THR A 934 1.20 -43.08 21.86
C THR A 934 0.51 -41.74 21.92
N PHE A 935 -0.26 -41.43 20.88
CA PHE A 935 -1.16 -40.28 20.88
C PHE A 935 -2.62 -40.73 20.94
N ARG A 936 -2.87 -42.01 21.27
CA ARG A 936 -4.21 -42.61 21.38
C ARG A 936 -4.57 -42.93 22.82
N GLY A 937 -5.88 -42.96 23.11
CA GLY A 937 -6.41 -43.42 24.39
C GLY A 937 -6.69 -42.32 25.42
N GLY A 938 -6.31 -41.07 25.14
CA GLY A 938 -6.47 -39.95 26.06
C GLY A 938 -5.46 -40.01 27.21
N PRO A 939 -5.47 -39.02 28.13
CA PRO A 939 -4.48 -38.93 29.18
C PRO A 939 -4.51 -40.17 30.11
N TYR A 940 -5.68 -40.71 30.46
CA TYR A 940 -5.77 -41.80 31.45
C TYR A 940 -6.15 -43.17 30.85
N PRO A 941 -5.46 -44.30 31.20
CA PRO A 941 -4.36 -44.47 32.16
C PRO A 941 -2.98 -44.45 31.48
N HIS A 942 -2.13 -43.50 31.89
CA HIS A 942 -0.84 -43.20 31.27
C HIS A 942 0.14 -44.40 31.25
N PRO A 943 0.93 -44.56 30.17
CA PRO A 943 2.05 -45.48 30.13
C PRO A 943 3.27 -44.91 30.87
N GLY A 944 3.19 -44.76 32.19
CA GLY A 944 4.34 -44.66 33.09
C GLY A 944 5.20 -43.37 33.09
N HIS A 945 5.14 -42.47 32.10
CA HIS A 945 5.98 -41.27 31.99
C HIS A 945 5.21 -40.06 31.44
N GLY A 946 5.71 -38.83 31.63
CA GLY A 946 5.06 -37.62 31.09
C GLY A 946 5.03 -37.63 29.56
N GLN A 947 3.91 -37.26 28.93
CA GLN A 947 3.77 -37.32 27.47
C GLN A 947 3.83 -35.93 26.81
N VAL A 948 4.42 -35.83 25.61
CA VAL A 948 4.31 -34.62 24.76
C VAL A 948 2.84 -34.26 24.50
N ALA A 949 1.97 -35.26 24.40
CA ALA A 949 0.53 -35.05 24.25
C ALA A 949 -0.10 -34.36 25.47
N ASP A 950 0.40 -34.63 26.68
CA ASP A 950 -0.05 -33.95 27.91
C ASP A 950 0.36 -32.48 27.89
N PHE A 951 1.58 -32.19 27.43
CA PHE A 951 2.06 -30.81 27.28
C PHE A 951 1.21 -30.00 26.29
N ILE A 952 0.86 -30.60 25.14
CA ILE A 952 -0.01 -29.97 24.14
C ILE A 952 -1.41 -29.72 24.71
N ALA A 953 -1.97 -30.68 25.45
CA ALA A 953 -3.27 -30.54 26.10
C ALA A 953 -3.29 -29.44 27.17
N MET A 954 -2.15 -29.17 27.80
CA MET A 954 -1.98 -28.09 28.79
C MET A 954 -1.72 -26.71 28.18
N GLY A 955 -1.70 -26.58 26.86
CA GLY A 955 -1.49 -25.30 26.16
C GLY A 955 -0.11 -25.13 25.53
N GLY A 956 0.75 -26.14 25.58
CA GLY A 956 2.02 -26.16 24.87
C GLY A 956 1.86 -26.23 23.34
N THR A 957 2.90 -25.85 22.58
CA THR A 957 2.80 -25.71 21.10
C THR A 957 3.55 -26.79 20.33
N GLY A 958 4.59 -27.38 20.89
CA GLY A 958 5.31 -28.47 20.23
C GLY A 958 6.37 -29.10 21.12
N GLY A 959 7.11 -30.07 20.58
CA GLY A 959 8.15 -30.74 21.34
C GLY A 959 8.69 -32.02 20.70
N ILE A 960 9.57 -32.71 21.43
CA ILE A 960 10.15 -33.99 21.05
C ILE A 960 9.65 -35.09 21.98
N GLY A 961 9.30 -36.24 21.41
CA GLY A 961 8.91 -37.42 22.16
C GLY A 961 9.60 -38.70 21.66
N ASN A 962 9.92 -39.60 22.57
CA ASN A 962 10.48 -40.91 22.33
C ASN A 962 9.34 -41.93 22.24
N VAL A 963 9.14 -42.55 21.08
CA VAL A 963 8.06 -43.54 20.88
C VAL A 963 8.44 -44.94 21.35
N TYR A 964 9.74 -45.18 21.50
CA TYR A 964 10.38 -46.37 22.09
C TYR A 964 11.46 -45.93 23.10
N GLU A 965 12.21 -46.89 23.65
CA GLU A 965 13.33 -46.62 24.56
C GLU A 965 14.50 -45.95 23.82
N PRO A 966 14.89 -44.71 24.17
CA PRO A 966 16.02 -44.02 23.55
C PRO A 966 17.35 -44.39 24.22
N TYR A 967 18.46 -43.98 23.60
CA TYR A 967 19.70 -43.78 24.35
C TYR A 967 19.64 -42.42 25.00
N SER A 968 20.15 -42.32 26.22
CA SER A 968 20.14 -41.08 26.97
C SER A 968 20.98 -39.98 26.28
N ASP A 969 22.02 -40.35 25.54
CA ASP A 969 22.86 -39.45 24.74
C ASP A 969 22.31 -39.17 23.33
N ALA A 970 21.12 -39.69 23.02
CA ALA A 970 20.40 -39.48 21.77
C ALA A 970 18.99 -38.92 22.01
N CYS A 971 18.68 -38.47 23.23
CA CYS A 971 17.57 -37.55 23.46
C CYS A 971 17.96 -36.18 22.92
N GLY A 972 16.97 -35.36 22.58
CA GLY A 972 17.20 -34.01 22.07
C GLY A 972 18.12 -33.16 22.97
N ASP A 973 18.96 -32.34 22.33
CA ASP A 973 19.89 -31.41 22.97
C ASP A 973 19.21 -30.07 23.23
N GLU A 974 18.77 -29.87 24.46
CA GLU A 974 17.99 -28.70 24.86
C GLU A 974 18.76 -27.39 24.71
N SER A 975 20.10 -27.43 24.82
CA SER A 975 20.93 -26.24 24.67
C SER A 975 20.88 -25.68 23.26
N ILE A 976 20.88 -26.57 22.25
CA ILE A 976 20.78 -26.19 20.84
C ILE A 976 19.35 -25.79 20.50
N ILE A 977 18.38 -26.59 20.94
CA ILE A 977 16.96 -26.38 20.60
C ILE A 977 16.49 -25.02 21.06
N PHE A 978 16.67 -24.70 22.35
CA PHE A 978 16.16 -23.45 22.89
C PHE A 978 16.98 -22.26 22.41
N ALA A 979 18.30 -22.37 22.28
CA ALA A 979 19.14 -21.31 21.73
C ALA A 979 18.72 -20.96 20.29
N GLU A 980 18.61 -21.95 19.41
CA GLU A 980 18.32 -21.74 17.99
C GLU A 980 16.86 -21.31 17.74
N TYR A 981 15.92 -21.79 18.55
CA TYR A 981 14.52 -21.42 18.44
C TYR A 981 14.24 -20.01 18.97
N LEU A 982 14.86 -19.62 20.10
CA LEU A 982 14.57 -18.37 20.79
C LEU A 982 15.51 -17.22 20.40
N ASN A 983 16.66 -17.47 19.76
CA ASN A 983 17.45 -16.41 19.13
C ASN A 983 16.80 -15.85 17.85
N CYS A 984 15.57 -16.27 17.53
CA CYS A 984 14.82 -15.88 16.33
C CYS A 984 15.47 -16.26 15.00
N ASP A 985 16.44 -17.18 15.02
CA ASP A 985 17.14 -17.62 13.81
C ASP A 985 16.39 -18.72 13.06
N ARG A 986 15.50 -19.47 13.73
CA ARG A 986 14.90 -20.69 13.16
C ARG A 986 13.43 -20.91 13.52
N ASN A 987 12.76 -21.62 12.63
CA ASN A 987 11.46 -22.21 12.91
C ASN A 987 11.58 -23.49 13.77
N LEU A 988 10.45 -23.95 14.28
CA LEU A 988 10.30 -25.09 15.19
C LEU A 988 10.93 -26.36 14.62
N ALA A 989 10.68 -26.71 13.35
CA ALA A 989 11.21 -27.94 12.76
C ALA A 989 12.74 -27.91 12.75
N GLU A 990 13.32 -26.80 12.31
CA GLU A 990 14.76 -26.66 12.21
C GLU A 990 15.45 -26.68 13.57
N ALA A 991 14.93 -25.94 14.54
CA ALA A 991 15.53 -25.92 15.88
C ALA A 991 15.48 -27.32 16.53
N LEU A 992 14.33 -28.00 16.45
CA LEU A 992 14.17 -29.33 17.03
C LEU A 992 15.09 -30.36 16.36
N TYR A 993 15.07 -30.47 15.03
CA TYR A 993 15.94 -31.43 14.32
C TYR A 993 17.41 -31.16 14.51
N LYS A 994 17.80 -29.91 14.69
CA LYS A 994 19.20 -29.58 14.93
C LYS A 994 19.70 -29.97 16.32
N GLY A 995 18.80 -30.07 17.29
CA GLY A 995 19.08 -30.70 18.58
C GLY A 995 18.96 -32.22 18.58
N LEU A 996 18.41 -32.84 17.54
CA LEU A 996 18.34 -34.30 17.45
C LEU A 996 19.66 -34.88 16.96
N ARG A 997 20.26 -35.76 17.76
CA ARG A 997 21.53 -36.40 17.41
C ARG A 997 21.37 -37.53 16.39
N ARG A 998 20.18 -38.13 16.29
CA ARG A 998 19.92 -39.33 15.47
C ARG A 998 18.71 -39.17 14.55
N VAL A 999 18.76 -39.85 13.40
CA VAL A 999 17.66 -40.05 12.45
C VAL A 999 17.55 -41.53 12.08
N SER A 1000 16.44 -41.96 11.44
CA SER A 1000 16.03 -43.37 11.46
C SER A 1000 16.00 -43.89 12.91
N TRP A 1001 15.38 -43.09 13.78
CA TRP A 1001 15.41 -43.26 15.23
C TRP A 1001 14.02 -43.15 15.86
N VAL A 1002 13.95 -43.30 17.18
CA VAL A 1002 12.71 -43.44 17.94
C VAL A 1002 12.08 -42.10 18.34
N GLU A 1003 12.71 -40.99 18.01
CA GLU A 1003 12.21 -39.64 18.30
C GLU A 1003 11.19 -39.19 17.25
N VAL A 1004 10.13 -38.53 17.72
CA VAL A 1004 9.13 -37.83 16.91
C VAL A 1004 9.15 -36.35 17.25
N VAL A 1005 9.08 -35.51 16.22
CA VAL A 1005 8.96 -34.05 16.35
C VAL A 1005 7.49 -33.67 16.16
N VAL A 1006 6.91 -32.99 17.15
CA VAL A 1006 5.49 -32.61 17.16
C VAL A 1006 5.36 -31.09 17.10
N GLY A 1007 4.51 -30.60 16.19
CA GLY A 1007 4.25 -29.16 16.00
C GLY A 1007 4.18 -28.76 14.52
N ASP A 1008 3.73 -27.53 14.28
CA ASP A 1008 3.81 -26.90 12.96
C ASP A 1008 5.28 -26.57 12.64
N PRO A 1009 5.79 -26.99 11.47
CA PRO A 1009 7.21 -26.84 11.16
C PRO A 1009 7.66 -25.38 11.03
N LEU A 1010 6.75 -24.49 10.60
CA LEU A 1010 7.00 -23.07 10.34
C LEU A 1010 6.65 -22.18 11.55
N CYS A 1011 6.35 -22.75 12.72
CA CYS A 1011 6.17 -21.98 13.94
C CYS A 1011 7.49 -21.27 14.29
N LYS A 1012 7.47 -19.94 14.42
CA LYS A 1012 8.64 -19.12 14.75
C LYS A 1012 8.21 -18.04 15.75
N VAL A 1013 8.85 -18.00 16.90
CA VAL A 1013 8.62 -16.98 17.93
C VAL A 1013 9.47 -15.75 17.64
N ASN A 1014 9.02 -14.58 18.11
CA ASN A 1014 9.76 -13.33 17.96
C ASN A 1014 10.02 -12.72 19.35
N VAL A 1015 11.06 -13.22 20.01
CA VAL A 1015 11.43 -12.82 21.36
C VAL A 1015 12.69 -11.96 21.35
N THR A 1016 12.79 -11.04 22.30
CA THR A 1016 13.97 -10.17 22.46
C THR A 1016 14.57 -10.41 23.84
N PRO A 1017 15.70 -11.16 23.93
CA PRO A 1017 16.42 -11.38 25.19
C PRO A 1017 17.07 -10.12 25.77
#